data_AF-S0P043-F1
#
_entry.id   AF-S0P043-F1
#
_cell.length_a   1.000
_cell.length_b   1.000
_cell.length_c   1.000
_cell.angle_alpha   90.00
_cell.angle_beta   90.00
_cell.angle_gamma   90.00
#
_symmetry.space_group_name_H-M   'P 1'
#
loop_
_entity.id
_entity.type
_entity.pdbx_description
1 polymer ?
#
loop_
_entity_poly.entity_id
_entity_poly.type
_entity_poly.pdbx_seq_one_letter_code
_entity_poly.pdbx_strand_id
1 'polypeptide(L)'
;MKKSAKILGVGLTTSLMMLGVLDLAEATSAAEVKGYTMYRLYNPNNGEHFYTKNTQEQQQLVRVGWKDEGIGWFAPSKGSPVYRLYNKNAGDHHYTLNQSEKDSLVKVGWKDEGIGWYSENSQGVKLYRAYNTNAKAGSHNYTLNSAEQAMLIQSGWKDEGVAWYGMKTVKPTLTGASDTTVEQSAEKFDPLKGVAAKDFLGNSLSIKVSGSVDLAKPGVYTLTYSTVDGQKNTTTVTRKITVKKVENPSNELKIVKESAISKLNEFTLTTSQKNQYINQIKGAKTVAQVHEVSAAAKTQSDKNSAATQQAQQLATAKKEAITKVNGLNLTAAQKNTYINQLNNAKKSADIKKIVTNAQTQSDQNTKAAQQAQQLAEAKSAGKNTVANLNLTNAQKTSYTNQLDGATSSGQITKIVSEAKTQSDKNTAAAQQAQRLGDAKASGIEKLSRMNLTNEQKTTYTMQLNQATSVEQVNQIVANAQAQSDQNEAAAKQEQALKAAKKEAVTSVNAVNFDYAKKVAYTDQINNAKSIAQINQLVAQAKAQEKLSSAQNNSYETLSKTQIAQAAHSSLLRIPKIVTDQKYANFTTISQIINNEYRTKNQTIATVYAQLEQNPKKIYIGPEKYSQLTGIKEVNRRYRARMLQNINEYRLLLDLKSLQAPGISEDQNAYSYEHAMNSHIKMNHTSDKALDKLSSLFLHNNGSGENLFPRPLVGGPNKDVTPEALADSFFKLILEEYISIDNDDKWGHLRNVTEDFNWYTGGIYIDNFFINQVGNAIFGFYTQYAYSFAAVDDLYR
;
A
#
# COMPACT_ATOMS: atom_id res chain seq x y z
N MET A 1 1.57 -61.94 72.77
CA MET A 1 1.29 -63.17 71.99
C MET A 1 0.59 -64.18 72.90
N LYS A 2 -0.54 -64.74 72.44
CA LYS A 2 -1.42 -65.76 73.08
C LYS A 2 -1.73 -65.59 74.58
N LYS A 3 -3.02 -65.43 74.92
CA LYS A 3 -3.60 -66.12 76.08
C LYS A 3 -5.12 -66.31 75.94
N SER A 4 -5.50 -67.54 76.19
CA SER A 4 -6.80 -68.17 76.15
C SER A 4 -7.68 -67.83 77.37
N ALA A 5 -8.99 -68.01 77.24
CA ALA A 5 -9.80 -68.67 78.29
C ALA A 5 -11.06 -69.32 77.66
N LYS A 6 -11.08 -70.65 77.69
CA LYS A 6 -12.25 -71.53 77.54
C LYS A 6 -12.74 -71.90 78.94
N ILE A 7 -14.02 -72.29 79.06
CA ILE A 7 -14.64 -73.35 79.91
C ILE A 7 -16.12 -72.95 80.09
N LEU A 8 -17.15 -73.80 80.09
CA LEU A 8 -17.50 -75.14 79.57
C LEU A 8 -18.97 -75.34 80.04
N GLY A 9 -19.86 -75.99 79.27
CA GLY A 9 -21.18 -76.39 79.82
C GLY A 9 -22.32 -76.68 78.83
N VAL A 10 -22.26 -77.86 78.19
CA VAL A 10 -23.33 -78.81 77.79
C VAL A 10 -24.77 -78.42 78.22
N GLY A 11 -25.86 -78.47 77.43
CA GLY A 11 -26.27 -79.36 76.34
C GLY A 11 -27.51 -80.19 76.75
N LEU A 12 -28.49 -80.33 75.84
CA LEU A 12 -29.81 -81.04 75.89
C LEU A 12 -31.03 -80.22 76.39
N THR A 13 -32.24 -80.21 75.77
CA THR A 13 -32.85 -80.79 74.55
C THR A 13 -34.28 -80.19 74.38
N THR A 14 -34.76 -80.04 73.13
CA THR A 14 -36.17 -80.17 72.58
C THR A 14 -37.40 -80.00 73.52
N SER A 15 -38.58 -79.46 73.19
CA SER A 15 -39.29 -79.11 71.94
C SER A 15 -40.66 -78.47 72.30
N LEU A 16 -41.19 -77.65 71.38
CA LEU A 16 -42.62 -77.43 71.04
C LEU A 16 -43.68 -76.86 72.02
N MET A 17 -44.09 -75.62 71.70
CA MET A 17 -45.45 -75.05 71.55
C MET A 17 -46.70 -75.78 72.12
N MET A 18 -47.46 -75.05 72.95
CA MET A 18 -48.93 -74.89 72.84
C MET A 18 -49.34 -73.58 73.56
N LEU A 19 -49.70 -72.53 72.81
CA LEU A 19 -51.08 -72.01 72.69
C LEU A 19 -51.84 -71.83 74.02
N GLY A 20 -51.72 -70.64 74.61
CA GLY A 20 -52.72 -70.04 75.48
C GLY A 20 -53.21 -68.75 74.83
N VAL A 21 -54.35 -68.82 74.16
CA VAL A 21 -55.01 -67.71 73.47
C VAL A 21 -55.52 -66.72 74.52
N LEU A 22 -54.90 -65.53 74.60
CA LEU A 22 -55.60 -64.35 75.10
C LEU A 22 -56.46 -63.84 73.94
N ASP A 23 -57.77 -63.88 74.11
CA ASP A 23 -58.73 -63.12 73.31
C ASP A 23 -58.43 -61.62 73.47
N LEU A 24 -57.55 -61.09 72.62
CA LEU A 24 -57.60 -59.69 72.24
C LEU A 24 -58.67 -59.57 71.17
N ALA A 25 -59.87 -59.18 71.59
CA ALA A 25 -60.80 -58.53 70.68
C ALA A 25 -60.12 -57.27 70.13
N GLU A 26 -59.54 -57.40 68.94
CA GLU A 26 -59.14 -56.25 68.13
C GLU A 26 -60.40 -55.40 67.91
N ALA A 27 -60.51 -54.32 68.66
CA ALA A 27 -61.26 -53.16 68.19
C ALA A 27 -60.53 -52.67 66.94
N THR A 28 -60.89 -53.23 65.79
CA THR A 28 -60.51 -52.70 64.49
C THR A 28 -60.93 -51.24 64.47
N SER A 29 -59.94 -50.35 64.59
CA SER A 29 -60.11 -48.93 64.34
C SER A 29 -60.66 -48.81 62.92
N ALA A 30 -61.96 -48.51 62.79
CA ALA A 30 -62.58 -48.23 61.51
C ALA A 30 -61.77 -47.10 60.87
N ALA A 31 -61.12 -47.41 59.74
CA ALA A 31 -60.38 -46.43 58.96
C ALA A 31 -61.27 -45.21 58.71
N GLU A 32 -60.75 -44.03 59.03
CA GLU A 32 -61.43 -42.74 58.82
C GLU A 32 -61.92 -42.68 57.36
N VAL A 33 -63.24 -42.74 57.16
CA VAL A 33 -63.83 -42.78 55.81
C VAL A 33 -63.74 -41.37 55.20
N LYS A 34 -62.68 -41.12 54.43
CA LYS A 34 -62.47 -39.82 53.78
C LYS A 34 -63.45 -39.65 52.62
N GLY A 35 -64.27 -38.60 52.67
CA GLY A 35 -65.26 -38.23 51.66
C GLY A 35 -65.44 -36.71 51.54
N TYR A 36 -66.36 -36.30 50.66
CA TYR A 36 -66.68 -34.92 50.36
C TYR A 36 -68.18 -34.66 50.54
N THR A 37 -68.52 -33.51 51.12
CA THR A 37 -69.89 -32.97 51.12
C THR A 37 -70.26 -32.52 49.71
N MET A 38 -71.40 -32.99 49.20
CA MET A 38 -71.94 -32.55 47.91
C MET A 38 -73.09 -31.58 48.15
N TYR A 39 -72.88 -30.33 47.77
CA TYR A 39 -73.90 -29.28 47.84
C TYR A 39 -74.84 -29.36 46.64
N ARG A 40 -76.13 -29.19 46.88
CA ARG A 40 -77.19 -29.12 45.87
C ARG A 40 -77.71 -27.69 45.80
N LEU A 41 -77.69 -27.10 44.61
CA LEU A 41 -78.18 -25.75 44.37
C LEU A 41 -79.24 -25.77 43.28
N TYR A 42 -80.27 -24.94 43.42
CA TYR A 42 -81.35 -24.78 42.46
C TYR A 42 -81.34 -23.37 41.86
N ASN A 43 -81.40 -23.28 40.53
CA ASN A 43 -81.52 -22.02 39.81
C ASN A 43 -83.00 -21.71 39.51
N PRO A 44 -83.61 -20.72 40.20
CA PRO A 44 -85.01 -20.39 39.97
C PRO A 44 -85.30 -19.80 38.58
N ASN A 45 -84.27 -19.34 37.84
CA ASN A 45 -84.46 -18.66 36.55
C ASN A 45 -84.57 -19.63 35.37
N ASN A 46 -83.90 -20.79 35.42
CA ASN A 46 -83.89 -21.77 34.33
C ASN A 46 -84.29 -23.19 34.77
N GLY A 47 -84.45 -23.44 36.07
CA GLY A 47 -84.84 -24.75 36.62
C GLY A 47 -83.68 -25.73 36.80
N GLU A 48 -82.43 -25.33 36.55
CA GLU A 48 -81.25 -26.18 36.68
C GLU A 48 -80.93 -26.54 38.13
N HIS A 49 -80.51 -27.79 38.36
CA HIS A 49 -79.87 -28.21 39.59
C HIS A 49 -78.37 -28.37 39.39
N PHE A 50 -77.58 -27.74 40.25
CA PHE A 50 -76.13 -27.79 40.21
C PHE A 50 -75.57 -28.50 41.44
N TYR A 51 -74.56 -29.34 41.22
CA TYR A 51 -73.96 -30.17 42.24
C TYR A 51 -72.45 -29.98 42.31
N THR A 52 -71.94 -29.69 43.50
CA THR A 52 -70.51 -29.45 43.69
C THR A 52 -70.00 -29.85 45.07
N LYS A 53 -68.74 -30.28 45.12
CA LYS A 53 -67.98 -30.45 46.37
C LYS A 53 -67.25 -29.17 46.80
N ASN A 54 -67.19 -28.16 45.94
CA ASN A 54 -66.43 -26.94 46.17
C ASN A 54 -67.30 -25.90 46.88
N THR A 55 -67.00 -25.65 48.15
CA THR A 55 -67.70 -24.64 48.96
C THR A 55 -67.60 -23.23 48.37
N GLN A 56 -66.52 -22.87 47.66
CA GLN A 56 -66.42 -21.56 47.02
C GLN A 56 -67.38 -21.44 45.82
N GLU A 57 -67.51 -22.49 45.02
CA GLU A 57 -68.43 -22.53 43.87
C GLU A 57 -69.89 -22.39 44.36
N GLN A 58 -70.24 -23.13 45.42
CA GLN A 58 -71.54 -23.00 46.10
C GLN A 58 -71.80 -21.57 46.60
N GLN A 59 -70.86 -20.97 47.34
CA GLN A 59 -71.01 -19.60 47.85
C GLN A 59 -71.16 -18.55 46.75
N GLN A 60 -70.45 -18.71 45.62
CA GLN A 60 -70.57 -17.77 44.50
C GLN A 60 -71.93 -17.89 43.81
N LEU A 61 -72.43 -19.11 43.58
CA LEU A 61 -73.74 -19.33 42.98
C LEU A 61 -74.87 -18.74 43.83
N VAL A 62 -74.81 -18.93 45.15
CA VAL A 62 -75.77 -18.32 46.09
C VAL A 62 -75.75 -16.79 46.01
N ARG A 63 -74.57 -16.17 45.91
CA ARG A 63 -74.45 -14.71 45.76
C ARG A 63 -75.09 -14.18 44.47
N VAL A 64 -75.09 -14.98 43.40
CA VAL A 64 -75.70 -14.59 42.12
C VAL A 64 -77.15 -15.07 41.98
N GLY A 65 -77.80 -15.44 43.08
CA GLY A 65 -79.25 -15.67 43.15
C GLY A 65 -79.69 -17.12 43.06
N TRP A 66 -78.76 -18.09 43.09
CA TRP A 66 -79.14 -19.50 43.21
C TRP A 66 -79.59 -19.82 44.63
N LYS A 67 -80.55 -20.74 44.75
CA LYS A 67 -81.02 -21.23 46.04
C LYS A 67 -80.14 -22.38 46.51
N ASP A 68 -79.50 -22.20 47.67
CA ASP A 68 -78.84 -23.31 48.37
C ASP A 68 -79.89 -24.24 48.96
N GLU A 69 -79.89 -25.50 48.52
CA GLU A 69 -80.79 -26.53 49.05
C GLU A 69 -80.10 -27.42 50.10
N GLY A 70 -78.85 -27.11 50.41
CA GLY A 70 -78.04 -27.79 51.42
C GLY A 70 -77.28 -28.99 50.88
N ILE A 71 -77.07 -29.99 51.74
CA ILE A 71 -76.30 -31.18 51.42
C ILE A 71 -77.20 -32.15 50.64
N GLY A 72 -76.85 -32.40 49.38
CA GLY A 72 -77.54 -33.39 48.55
C GLY A 72 -77.15 -34.82 48.95
N TRP A 73 -75.85 -35.08 49.10
CA TRP A 73 -75.30 -36.35 49.58
C TRP A 73 -73.84 -36.19 49.98
N PHE A 74 -73.22 -37.30 50.33
CA PHE A 74 -71.78 -37.37 50.56
C PHE A 74 -71.13 -38.34 49.58
N ALA A 75 -70.05 -37.90 48.93
CA ALA A 75 -69.33 -38.69 47.94
C ALA A 75 -68.00 -39.19 48.53
N PRO A 76 -67.59 -40.45 48.28
CA PRO A 76 -66.30 -40.93 48.76
C PRO A 76 -65.13 -40.21 48.08
N SER A 77 -63.98 -40.18 48.75
CA SER A 77 -62.75 -39.59 48.19
C SER A 77 -62.14 -40.41 47.04
N LYS A 78 -62.56 -41.67 46.89
CA LYS A 78 -62.16 -42.62 45.86
C LYS A 78 -63.33 -43.50 45.47
N GLY A 79 -63.29 -44.10 44.28
CA GLY A 79 -64.34 -44.98 43.78
C GLY A 79 -64.47 -44.89 42.28
N SER A 80 -65.65 -45.15 41.74
CA SER A 80 -65.91 -45.01 40.30
C SER A 80 -66.08 -43.52 39.94
N PRO A 81 -65.38 -42.97 38.94
CA PRO A 81 -65.41 -41.53 38.65
C PRO A 81 -66.75 -41.07 38.08
N VAL A 82 -67.33 -40.02 38.66
CA VAL A 82 -68.47 -39.28 38.10
C VAL A 82 -67.92 -38.08 37.34
N TYR A 83 -68.10 -38.10 36.02
CA TYR A 83 -67.63 -37.06 35.11
C TYR A 83 -68.61 -35.88 35.09
N ARG A 84 -68.09 -34.66 35.17
CA ARG A 84 -68.85 -33.40 35.07
C ARG A 84 -68.63 -32.79 33.70
N LEU A 85 -69.72 -32.50 32.97
CA LEU A 85 -69.67 -31.83 31.68
C LEU A 85 -70.48 -30.55 31.70
N TYR A 86 -70.04 -29.55 30.95
CA TYR A 86 -70.73 -28.27 30.81
C TYR A 86 -71.11 -27.97 29.36
N ASN A 87 -72.37 -27.61 29.14
CA ASN A 87 -72.86 -27.11 27.87
C ASN A 87 -73.01 -25.59 27.90
N LYS A 88 -72.05 -24.88 27.29
CA LYS A 88 -72.06 -23.42 27.23
C LYS A 88 -73.27 -22.80 26.52
N ASN A 89 -73.92 -23.54 25.61
CA ASN A 89 -75.00 -23.02 24.78
C ASN A 89 -76.34 -23.09 25.52
N ALA A 90 -76.54 -24.12 26.34
CA ALA A 90 -77.72 -24.26 27.19
C ALA A 90 -77.52 -23.68 28.59
N GLY A 91 -76.26 -23.50 29.01
CA GLY A 91 -75.94 -23.22 30.41
C GLY A 91 -76.33 -24.36 31.32
N ASP A 92 -76.09 -25.62 30.91
CA ASP A 92 -76.52 -26.83 31.63
C ASP A 92 -75.31 -27.70 32.00
N HIS A 93 -75.41 -28.42 33.11
CA HIS A 93 -74.41 -29.37 33.59
C HIS A 93 -74.93 -30.80 33.54
N HIS A 94 -74.08 -31.71 33.06
CA HIS A 94 -74.38 -33.14 33.03
C HIS A 94 -73.39 -33.91 33.89
N TYR A 95 -73.89 -34.92 34.59
CA TYR A 95 -73.09 -35.77 35.46
C TYR A 95 -73.34 -37.25 35.13
N THR A 96 -72.25 -37.99 34.88
CA THR A 96 -72.37 -39.40 34.49
C THR A 96 -71.23 -40.27 35.01
N LEU A 97 -71.54 -41.52 35.39
CA LEU A 97 -70.56 -42.58 35.58
C LEU A 97 -70.14 -43.24 34.26
N ASN A 98 -70.92 -43.07 33.19
CA ASN A 98 -70.70 -43.72 31.91
C ASN A 98 -69.70 -42.92 31.08
N GLN A 99 -68.48 -43.44 31.00
CA GLN A 99 -67.40 -42.86 30.20
C GLN A 99 -67.78 -42.72 28.71
N SER A 100 -68.55 -43.65 28.14
CA SER A 100 -69.01 -43.54 26.73
C SER A 100 -70.06 -42.46 26.52
N GLU A 101 -70.92 -42.19 27.51
CA GLU A 101 -71.87 -41.07 27.48
C GLU A 101 -71.11 -39.74 27.50
N LYS A 102 -70.12 -39.62 28.41
CA LYS A 102 -69.21 -38.47 28.46
C LYS A 102 -68.53 -38.23 27.10
N ASP A 103 -67.91 -39.26 26.53
CA ASP A 103 -67.18 -39.14 25.26
C ASP A 103 -68.09 -38.73 24.10
N SER A 104 -69.33 -39.22 24.09
CA SER A 104 -70.34 -38.85 23.08
C SER A 104 -70.78 -37.39 23.22
N LEU A 105 -70.96 -36.89 24.45
CA LEU A 105 -71.31 -35.49 24.72
C LEU A 105 -70.17 -34.53 24.36
N VAL A 106 -68.93 -34.88 24.70
CA VAL A 106 -67.74 -34.10 24.31
C VAL A 106 -67.63 -34.00 22.78
N LYS A 107 -67.90 -35.10 22.06
CA LYS A 107 -67.88 -35.12 20.59
C LYS A 107 -68.89 -34.14 19.97
N VAL A 108 -70.01 -33.88 20.63
CA VAL A 108 -71.03 -32.92 20.18
C VAL A 108 -70.89 -31.53 20.82
N GLY A 109 -69.72 -31.23 21.41
CA GLY A 109 -69.32 -29.89 21.82
C GLY A 109 -69.52 -29.54 23.29
N TRP A 110 -69.86 -30.52 24.15
CA TRP A 110 -69.84 -30.30 25.60
C TRP A 110 -68.39 -30.20 26.09
N LYS A 111 -68.17 -29.37 27.10
CA LYS A 111 -66.86 -29.25 27.75
C LYS A 111 -66.73 -30.30 28.84
N ASP A 112 -65.73 -31.19 28.72
CA ASP A 112 -65.32 -32.06 29.82
C ASP A 112 -64.65 -31.21 30.91
N GLU A 113 -65.24 -31.17 32.10
CA GLU A 113 -64.69 -30.47 33.27
C GLU A 113 -63.95 -31.43 34.22
N GLY A 114 -63.81 -32.69 33.82
CA GLY A 114 -63.11 -33.74 34.55
C GLY A 114 -63.98 -34.45 35.58
N ILE A 115 -63.33 -35.06 36.56
CA ILE A 115 -64.00 -35.82 37.61
C ILE A 115 -64.56 -34.84 38.65
N GLY A 116 -65.88 -34.74 38.73
CA GLY A 116 -66.55 -33.98 39.77
C GLY A 116 -66.33 -34.61 41.15
N TRP A 117 -66.68 -35.89 41.27
CA TRP A 117 -66.56 -36.72 42.48
C TRP A 117 -66.51 -38.21 42.12
N TYR A 118 -66.45 -39.07 43.12
CA TYR A 118 -66.48 -40.51 42.96
C TYR A 118 -67.78 -41.11 43.50
N SER A 119 -68.21 -42.24 42.93
CA SER A 119 -69.28 -43.09 43.43
C SER A 119 -68.72 -44.15 44.37
N GLU A 120 -69.48 -44.45 45.42
CA GLU A 120 -69.27 -45.63 46.25
C GLU A 120 -69.63 -46.92 45.47
N ASN A 121 -69.23 -48.07 46.01
CA ASN A 121 -69.71 -49.36 45.56
C ASN A 121 -71.22 -49.55 45.88
N SER A 122 -71.78 -50.67 45.41
CA SER A 122 -73.22 -50.99 45.56
C SER A 122 -73.77 -51.06 46.99
N GLN A 123 -72.92 -51.02 48.03
CA GLN A 123 -73.31 -50.93 49.44
C GLN A 123 -73.63 -49.49 49.91
N GLY A 124 -73.38 -48.49 49.06
CA GLY A 124 -73.74 -47.09 49.29
C GLY A 124 -75.24 -46.80 49.13
N VAL A 125 -75.62 -45.53 49.28
CA VAL A 125 -77.01 -45.09 49.11
C VAL A 125 -77.25 -44.71 47.64
N LYS A 126 -78.32 -45.22 47.04
CA LYS A 126 -78.65 -44.99 45.62
C LYS A 126 -79.01 -43.52 45.36
N LEU A 127 -78.38 -42.91 44.36
CA LEU A 127 -78.86 -41.69 43.74
C LEU A 127 -79.62 -42.01 42.46
N TYR A 128 -80.85 -41.53 42.40
CA TYR A 128 -81.72 -41.65 41.24
C TYR A 128 -81.50 -40.47 40.29
N ARG A 129 -81.55 -40.74 38.98
CA ARG A 129 -81.49 -39.73 37.93
C ARG A 129 -82.81 -39.70 37.18
N ALA A 130 -83.37 -38.51 37.03
CA ALA A 130 -84.54 -38.25 36.20
C ALA A 130 -84.20 -37.20 35.15
N TYR A 131 -84.71 -37.39 33.93
CA TYR A 131 -84.50 -36.48 32.81
C TYR A 131 -85.81 -35.79 32.40
N ASN A 132 -85.82 -34.47 32.41
CA ASN A 132 -86.92 -33.65 31.93
C ASN A 132 -86.80 -33.43 30.42
N THR A 133 -87.55 -34.22 29.66
CA THR A 133 -87.63 -34.10 28.19
C THR A 133 -88.23 -32.77 27.72
N ASN A 134 -88.95 -32.05 28.60
CA ASN A 134 -89.63 -30.79 28.27
C ASN A 134 -88.83 -29.54 28.68
N ALA A 135 -87.67 -29.69 29.32
CA ALA A 135 -86.84 -28.56 29.76
C ALA A 135 -86.08 -27.92 28.60
N LYS A 136 -86.00 -26.58 28.57
CA LYS A 136 -85.16 -25.83 27.63
C LYS A 136 -83.66 -25.86 28.02
N ALA A 137 -83.38 -25.91 29.32
CA ALA A 137 -82.06 -26.06 29.95
C ALA A 137 -82.26 -26.58 31.39
N GLY A 138 -81.26 -27.22 31.99
CA GLY A 138 -81.36 -27.73 33.36
C GLY A 138 -82.15 -29.03 33.45
N SER A 139 -81.78 -30.01 32.63
CA SER A 139 -82.68 -31.11 32.27
C SER A 139 -82.58 -32.37 33.15
N HIS A 140 -81.56 -32.50 34.00
CA HIS A 140 -81.39 -33.67 34.86
C HIS A 140 -81.50 -33.32 36.35
N ASN A 141 -82.16 -34.19 37.11
CA ASN A 141 -82.19 -34.14 38.56
C ASN A 141 -81.53 -35.40 39.13
N TYR A 142 -80.70 -35.20 40.16
CA TYR A 142 -80.05 -36.27 40.91
C TYR A 142 -80.43 -36.18 42.37
N THR A 143 -80.99 -37.27 42.91
CA THR A 143 -81.51 -37.27 44.29
C THR A 143 -81.34 -38.60 45.00
N LEU A 144 -81.08 -38.55 46.30
CA LEU A 144 -81.19 -39.70 47.21
C LEU A 144 -82.65 -40.01 47.59
N ASN A 145 -83.55 -39.06 47.40
CA ASN A 145 -84.93 -39.16 47.84
C ASN A 145 -85.77 -39.89 46.79
N SER A 146 -86.10 -41.16 47.08
CA SER A 146 -86.95 -41.96 46.20
C SER A 146 -88.37 -41.38 46.02
N ALA A 147 -88.87 -40.61 46.98
CA ALA A 147 -90.17 -39.93 46.84
C ALA A 147 -90.08 -38.72 45.91
N GLU A 148 -88.97 -37.97 45.92
CA GLU A 148 -88.72 -36.90 44.94
C GLU A 148 -88.62 -37.47 43.52
N GLN A 149 -87.88 -38.58 43.34
CA GLN A 149 -87.82 -39.29 42.07
C GLN A 149 -89.22 -39.72 41.60
N ALA A 150 -90.02 -40.34 42.47
CA ALA A 150 -91.37 -40.76 42.13
C ALA A 150 -92.27 -39.58 41.72
N MET A 151 -92.17 -38.44 42.43
CA MET A 151 -92.92 -37.23 42.10
C MET A 151 -92.51 -36.62 40.76
N LEU A 152 -91.21 -36.62 40.42
CA LEU A 152 -90.72 -36.15 39.13
C LEU A 152 -91.24 -37.03 37.98
N ILE A 153 -91.20 -38.36 38.15
CA ILE A 153 -91.73 -39.32 37.17
C ILE A 153 -93.24 -39.12 36.98
N GLN A 154 -93.98 -38.98 38.08
CA GLN A 154 -95.42 -38.67 38.03
C GLN A 154 -95.69 -37.34 37.30
N SER A 155 -94.77 -36.39 37.39
CA SER A 155 -94.82 -35.09 36.70
C SER A 155 -94.32 -35.15 35.25
N GLY A 156 -94.11 -36.33 34.68
CA GLY A 156 -93.74 -36.54 33.28
C GLY A 156 -92.24 -36.57 32.99
N TRP A 157 -91.38 -36.62 34.01
CA TRP A 157 -89.95 -36.81 33.79
C TRP A 157 -89.65 -38.28 33.46
N LYS A 158 -88.63 -38.52 32.64
CA LYS A 158 -88.17 -39.86 32.30
C LYS A 158 -87.31 -40.42 33.44
N ASP A 159 -87.68 -41.58 33.95
CA ASP A 159 -86.84 -42.32 34.89
C ASP A 159 -85.61 -42.89 34.16
N GLU A 160 -84.42 -42.58 34.66
CA GLU A 160 -83.16 -43.13 34.16
C GLU A 160 -82.48 -44.04 35.19
N GLY A 161 -83.19 -44.38 36.26
CA GLY A 161 -82.74 -45.33 37.27
C GLY A 161 -81.64 -44.77 38.18
N VAL A 162 -80.78 -45.67 38.66
CA VAL A 162 -79.68 -45.33 39.58
C VAL A 162 -78.52 -44.77 38.77
N ALA A 163 -78.15 -43.52 39.00
CA ALA A 163 -76.99 -42.93 38.35
C ALA A 163 -75.67 -43.31 39.04
N TRP A 164 -75.63 -43.31 40.37
CA TRP A 164 -74.48 -43.74 41.17
C TRP A 164 -74.85 -43.95 42.64
N TYR A 165 -73.86 -44.26 43.48
CA TYR A 165 -74.02 -44.48 44.92
C TYR A 165 -73.27 -43.44 45.74
N GLY A 166 -73.96 -42.80 46.68
CA GLY A 166 -73.39 -41.95 47.73
C GLY A 166 -72.96 -42.77 48.94
N MET A 167 -72.24 -42.13 49.87
CA MET A 167 -71.80 -42.75 51.11
C MET A 167 -72.97 -43.02 52.06
N LYS A 168 -72.96 -44.17 52.72
CA LYS A 168 -73.91 -44.48 53.81
C LYS A 168 -73.48 -43.71 55.06
N THR A 169 -74.28 -42.74 55.47
CA THR A 169 -73.96 -41.94 56.65
C THR A 169 -74.43 -42.61 57.94
N VAL A 170 -73.69 -42.38 59.02
CA VAL A 170 -74.06 -42.76 60.38
C VAL A 170 -74.46 -41.51 61.17
N LYS A 171 -75.24 -41.69 62.24
CA LYS A 171 -75.53 -40.58 63.16
C LYS A 171 -74.23 -39.95 63.65
N PRO A 172 -74.20 -38.62 63.88
CA PRO A 172 -72.99 -37.94 64.34
C PRO A 172 -72.47 -38.54 65.66
N THR A 173 -71.17 -38.55 65.84
CA THR A 173 -70.56 -39.05 67.08
C THR A 173 -70.45 -37.92 68.08
N LEU A 174 -70.83 -38.19 69.33
CA LEU A 174 -70.70 -37.25 70.44
C LEU A 174 -69.80 -37.89 71.50
N THR A 175 -68.61 -37.34 71.68
CA THR A 175 -67.56 -37.87 72.55
C THR A 175 -67.28 -36.93 73.71
N GLY A 176 -66.76 -37.47 74.82
CA GLY A 176 -66.38 -36.66 76.00
C GLY A 176 -67.55 -36.29 76.93
N ALA A 177 -68.76 -36.77 76.64
CA ALA A 177 -69.93 -36.60 77.50
C ALA A 177 -70.16 -37.79 78.45
N SER A 178 -69.09 -38.45 78.92
CA SER A 178 -69.19 -39.51 79.92
C SER A 178 -69.46 -38.93 81.31
N ASP A 179 -70.16 -39.70 82.14
CA ASP A 179 -70.39 -39.38 83.55
C ASP A 179 -69.06 -39.04 84.24
N THR A 180 -69.08 -38.02 85.10
CA THR A 180 -67.88 -37.61 85.85
C THR A 180 -68.24 -37.21 87.26
N THR A 181 -67.24 -37.32 88.13
CA THR A 181 -67.28 -36.76 89.48
C THR A 181 -66.35 -35.56 89.53
N VAL A 182 -66.80 -34.47 90.14
CA VAL A 182 -66.01 -33.26 90.38
C VAL A 182 -66.17 -32.85 91.84
N GLU A 183 -65.20 -32.14 92.39
CA GLU A 183 -65.31 -31.60 93.74
C GLU A 183 -66.05 -30.25 93.75
N GLN A 184 -66.65 -29.91 94.89
CA GLN A 184 -67.33 -28.64 95.12
C GLN A 184 -66.39 -27.46 94.84
N SER A 185 -66.84 -26.48 94.06
CA SER A 185 -66.02 -25.32 93.66
C SER A 185 -66.85 -24.05 93.53
N ALA A 186 -66.22 -22.89 93.71
CA ALA A 186 -66.82 -21.58 93.44
C ALA A 186 -66.80 -21.20 91.94
N GLU A 187 -66.11 -22.00 91.11
CA GLU A 187 -66.07 -21.80 89.67
C GLU A 187 -67.36 -22.25 88.98
N LYS A 188 -67.63 -21.73 87.77
CA LYS A 188 -68.74 -22.19 86.94
C LYS A 188 -68.35 -23.47 86.20
N PHE A 189 -69.21 -24.48 86.20
CA PHE A 189 -69.00 -25.66 85.38
C PHE A 189 -69.09 -25.29 83.90
N ASP A 190 -68.03 -25.56 83.13
CA ASP A 190 -68.07 -25.46 81.68
C ASP A 190 -68.63 -26.75 81.09
N PRO A 191 -69.88 -26.74 80.57
CA PRO A 191 -70.50 -27.96 80.05
C PRO A 191 -69.84 -28.49 78.78
N LEU A 192 -69.14 -27.66 77.99
CA LEU A 192 -68.55 -28.08 76.72
C LEU A 192 -67.10 -28.54 76.85
N LYS A 193 -66.49 -28.38 78.03
CA LYS A 193 -65.09 -28.78 78.26
C LYS A 193 -64.89 -30.28 77.98
N GLY A 194 -64.11 -30.55 76.94
CA GLY A 194 -63.78 -31.91 76.49
C GLY A 194 -64.87 -32.62 75.70
N VAL A 195 -66.01 -31.97 75.45
CA VAL A 195 -67.11 -32.52 74.65
C VAL A 195 -66.92 -32.11 73.20
N ALA A 196 -66.98 -33.08 72.29
CA ALA A 196 -66.90 -32.85 70.86
C ALA A 196 -68.01 -33.61 70.13
N ALA A 197 -68.51 -33.01 69.07
CA ALA A 197 -69.43 -33.65 68.14
C ALA A 197 -68.80 -33.64 66.75
N LYS A 198 -68.83 -34.79 66.07
CA LYS A 198 -68.35 -34.92 64.70
C LYS A 198 -69.39 -35.58 63.83
N ASP A 199 -69.53 -35.12 62.60
CA ASP A 199 -70.26 -35.86 61.57
C ASP A 199 -69.51 -37.13 61.16
N PHE A 200 -70.10 -37.91 60.26
CA PHE A 200 -69.49 -39.14 59.77
C PHE A 200 -68.23 -38.91 58.89
N LEU A 201 -67.95 -37.69 58.42
CA LEU A 201 -66.71 -37.32 57.73
C LEU A 201 -65.62 -36.83 58.69
N GLY A 202 -65.93 -36.72 59.99
CA GLY A 202 -65.02 -36.18 60.99
C GLY A 202 -65.05 -34.66 61.13
N ASN A 203 -65.95 -33.95 60.44
CA ASN A 203 -66.12 -32.50 60.60
C ASN A 203 -66.79 -32.18 61.93
N SER A 204 -66.33 -31.12 62.60
CA SER A 204 -66.90 -30.68 63.87
C SER A 204 -68.32 -30.12 63.69
N LEU A 205 -69.25 -30.56 64.54
CA LEU A 205 -70.64 -30.09 64.58
C LEU A 205 -70.91 -29.22 65.80
N SER A 206 -71.91 -28.35 65.70
CA SER A 206 -72.41 -27.60 66.85
C SER A 206 -73.13 -28.52 67.85
N ILE A 207 -72.93 -28.26 69.14
CA ILE A 207 -73.55 -29.00 70.24
C ILE A 207 -74.54 -28.09 70.96
N LYS A 208 -75.78 -28.57 71.12
CA LYS A 208 -76.78 -27.97 72.00
C LYS A 208 -76.71 -28.66 73.36
N VAL A 209 -76.56 -27.88 74.43
CA VAL A 209 -76.57 -28.38 75.81
C VAL A 209 -77.84 -27.93 76.51
N SER A 210 -78.51 -28.84 77.22
CA SER A 210 -79.60 -28.51 78.14
C SER A 210 -79.33 -29.08 79.54
N GLY A 211 -79.75 -28.35 80.56
CA GLY A 211 -79.43 -28.60 81.97
C GLY A 211 -78.38 -27.62 82.50
N SER A 212 -78.16 -27.65 83.82
CA SER A 212 -77.19 -26.80 84.51
C SER A 212 -76.57 -27.57 85.67
N VAL A 213 -75.32 -27.25 85.99
CA VAL A 213 -74.58 -27.84 87.12
C VAL A 213 -74.22 -26.72 88.09
N ASP A 214 -74.61 -26.87 89.35
CA ASP A 214 -74.23 -25.97 90.44
C ASP A 214 -73.07 -26.60 91.24
N LEU A 215 -71.83 -26.17 90.96
CA LEU A 215 -70.63 -26.68 91.65
C LEU A 215 -70.56 -26.26 93.12
N ALA A 216 -71.35 -25.28 93.56
CA ALA A 216 -71.38 -24.88 94.96
C ALA A 216 -72.18 -25.85 95.83
N LYS A 217 -72.99 -26.73 95.22
CA LYS A 217 -73.87 -27.66 95.95
C LYS A 217 -73.54 -29.11 95.59
N PRO A 218 -73.03 -29.91 96.55
CA PRO A 218 -72.86 -31.34 96.36
C PRO A 218 -74.18 -32.00 95.94
N GLY A 219 -74.13 -32.89 94.96
CA GLY A 219 -75.31 -33.48 94.34
C GLY A 219 -75.03 -34.05 92.95
N VAL A 220 -76.02 -34.70 92.36
CA VAL A 220 -75.91 -35.24 90.99
C VAL A 220 -76.73 -34.37 90.05
N TYR A 221 -76.06 -33.80 89.06
CA TYR A 221 -76.65 -32.95 88.02
C TYR A 221 -76.64 -33.69 86.69
N THR A 222 -77.67 -33.48 85.86
CA THR A 222 -77.75 -34.12 84.54
C THR A 222 -77.66 -33.05 83.45
N LEU A 223 -76.71 -33.23 82.54
CA LEU A 223 -76.61 -32.46 81.30
C LEU A 223 -77.00 -33.35 80.12
N THR A 224 -77.74 -32.79 79.17
CA THR A 224 -78.07 -33.46 77.92
C THR A 224 -77.41 -32.71 76.78
N TYR A 225 -76.61 -33.43 75.99
CA TYR A 225 -75.93 -32.93 74.82
C TYR A 225 -76.63 -33.47 73.57
N SER A 226 -76.96 -32.59 72.64
CA SER A 226 -77.56 -32.97 71.37
C SER A 226 -76.83 -32.30 70.23
N THR A 227 -76.59 -33.04 69.15
CA THR A 227 -76.01 -32.51 67.91
C THR A 227 -76.79 -33.05 66.71
N VAL A 228 -76.84 -32.26 65.66
CA VAL A 228 -77.53 -32.58 64.40
C VAL A 228 -76.57 -32.34 63.24
N ASP A 229 -76.44 -33.31 62.34
CA ASP A 229 -75.63 -33.14 61.12
C ASP A 229 -76.42 -32.41 60.01
N GLY A 230 -75.75 -32.08 58.90
CA GLY A 230 -76.40 -31.42 57.77
C GLY A 230 -77.47 -32.26 57.05
N GLN A 231 -77.60 -33.56 57.35
CA GLN A 231 -78.67 -34.44 56.88
C GLN A 231 -79.77 -34.66 57.92
N LYS A 232 -79.76 -33.87 59.02
CA LYS A 232 -80.72 -33.93 60.12
C LYS A 232 -80.63 -35.20 60.98
N ASN A 233 -79.56 -35.99 60.86
CA ASN A 233 -79.31 -37.07 61.81
C ASN A 233 -78.95 -36.48 63.17
N THR A 234 -79.65 -36.92 64.22
CA THR A 234 -79.47 -36.39 65.57
C THR A 234 -78.85 -37.43 66.49
N THR A 235 -77.86 -37.02 67.28
CA THR A 235 -77.31 -37.80 68.40
C THR A 235 -77.49 -37.04 69.69
N THR A 236 -78.02 -37.73 70.70
CA THR A 236 -78.24 -37.20 72.05
C THR A 236 -77.54 -38.08 73.07
N VAL A 237 -76.77 -37.48 73.98
CA VAL A 237 -76.08 -38.16 75.07
C VAL A 237 -76.37 -37.42 76.38
N THR A 238 -76.73 -38.16 77.42
CA THR A 238 -76.87 -37.64 78.77
C THR A 238 -75.59 -37.88 79.57
N ARG A 239 -75.17 -36.88 80.34
CA ARG A 239 -74.01 -36.91 81.23
C ARG A 239 -74.44 -36.59 82.65
N LYS A 240 -74.10 -37.46 83.60
CA LYS A 240 -74.24 -37.19 85.03
C LYS A 240 -72.96 -36.57 85.58
N ILE A 241 -73.11 -35.45 86.27
CA ILE A 241 -72.05 -34.76 86.98
C ILE A 241 -72.31 -34.90 88.48
N THR A 242 -71.51 -35.69 89.16
CA THR A 242 -71.57 -35.85 90.62
C THR A 242 -70.63 -34.83 91.26
N VAL A 243 -71.19 -33.84 91.96
CA VAL A 243 -70.43 -32.88 92.76
C VAL A 243 -70.24 -33.46 94.17
N LYS A 244 -69.00 -33.79 94.53
CA LYS A 244 -68.61 -34.25 95.87
C LYS A 244 -68.19 -33.07 96.76
N LYS A 245 -68.45 -33.19 98.05
CA LYS A 245 -67.96 -32.24 99.07
C LYS A 245 -66.42 -32.27 99.14
N VAL A 246 -65.77 -31.11 99.13
CA VAL A 246 -64.31 -31.00 99.33
C VAL A 246 -63.98 -31.23 100.79
N GLU A 247 -63.04 -32.14 101.09
CA GLU A 247 -62.60 -32.40 102.47
C GLU A 247 -61.31 -31.66 102.90
N ASN A 248 -60.51 -31.03 102.02
CA ASN A 248 -59.38 -30.16 102.46
C ASN A 248 -58.67 -29.33 101.34
N PRO A 249 -58.93 -28.00 101.21
CA PRO A 249 -58.36 -27.14 100.14
C PRO A 249 -56.83 -26.93 100.15
N SER A 250 -56.14 -27.21 101.26
CA SER A 250 -54.70 -26.94 101.41
C SER A 250 -53.80 -27.92 100.63
N ASN A 251 -54.29 -29.14 100.38
CA ASN A 251 -53.49 -30.21 99.77
C ASN A 251 -53.37 -30.05 98.24
N GLU A 252 -54.41 -29.51 97.59
CA GLU A 252 -54.45 -29.28 96.14
C GLU A 252 -53.42 -28.22 95.71
N LEU A 253 -53.32 -27.10 96.43
CA LEU A 253 -52.36 -26.03 96.14
C LEU A 253 -50.90 -26.52 96.20
N LYS A 254 -50.60 -27.42 97.14
CA LYS A 254 -49.26 -28.00 97.28
C LYS A 254 -48.88 -28.85 96.07
N ILE A 255 -49.80 -29.73 95.63
CA ILE A 255 -49.59 -30.60 94.46
C ILE A 255 -49.39 -29.77 93.18
N VAL A 256 -50.21 -28.72 92.99
CA VAL A 256 -50.11 -27.86 91.81
C VAL A 256 -48.78 -27.10 91.77
N LYS A 257 -48.27 -26.62 92.93
CA LYS A 257 -46.95 -25.98 93.01
C LYS A 257 -45.80 -26.92 92.64
N GLU A 258 -45.81 -28.15 93.17
CA GLU A 258 -44.78 -29.15 92.89
C GLU A 258 -44.78 -29.56 91.40
N SER A 259 -45.97 -29.76 90.82
CA SER A 259 -46.13 -30.05 89.38
C SER A 259 -45.62 -28.89 88.50
N ALA A 260 -45.98 -27.64 88.85
CA ALA A 260 -45.55 -26.46 88.11
C ALA A 260 -44.03 -26.26 88.17
N ILE A 261 -43.40 -26.44 89.33
CA ILE A 261 -41.93 -26.38 89.48
C ILE A 261 -41.25 -27.46 88.63
N SER A 262 -41.79 -28.67 88.61
CA SER A 262 -41.24 -29.75 87.78
C SER A 262 -41.30 -29.42 86.28
N LYS A 263 -42.44 -28.92 85.80
CA LYS A 263 -42.64 -28.53 84.39
C LYS A 263 -41.70 -27.42 83.91
N LEU A 264 -41.21 -26.55 84.80
CA LEU A 264 -40.20 -25.55 84.43
C LEU A 264 -38.88 -26.19 83.93
N ASN A 265 -38.63 -27.48 84.20
CA ASN A 265 -37.49 -28.20 83.65
C ASN A 265 -37.58 -28.46 82.15
N GLU A 266 -38.80 -28.48 81.60
CA GLU A 266 -39.06 -28.67 80.18
C GLU A 266 -38.95 -27.36 79.39
N PHE A 267 -38.86 -26.22 80.09
CA PHE A 267 -38.81 -24.90 79.48
C PHE A 267 -37.37 -24.45 79.20
N THR A 268 -37.19 -23.77 78.07
CA THR A 268 -35.92 -23.16 77.66
C THR A 268 -35.70 -21.85 78.42
N LEU A 269 -35.42 -21.93 79.71
CA LEU A 269 -35.16 -20.78 80.59
C LEU A 269 -33.69 -20.73 81.00
N THR A 270 -33.15 -19.52 81.19
CA THR A 270 -31.84 -19.39 81.84
C THR A 270 -31.94 -19.81 83.31
N THR A 271 -30.81 -20.20 83.92
CA THR A 271 -30.77 -20.59 85.33
C THR A 271 -31.36 -19.51 86.24
N SER A 272 -31.07 -18.23 85.95
CA SER A 272 -31.62 -17.10 86.71
C SER A 272 -33.14 -16.96 86.53
N GLN A 273 -33.65 -17.01 85.30
CA GLN A 273 -35.08 -16.95 85.01
C GLN A 273 -35.85 -18.10 85.65
N LYS A 274 -35.32 -19.32 85.55
CA LYS A 274 -35.91 -20.52 86.15
C LYS A 274 -36.04 -20.38 87.68
N ASN A 275 -34.97 -19.91 88.34
CA ASN A 275 -34.99 -19.67 89.78
C ASN A 275 -35.99 -18.59 90.18
N GLN A 276 -36.13 -17.53 89.39
CA GLN A 276 -37.14 -16.50 89.61
C GLN A 276 -38.56 -17.08 89.57
N TYR A 277 -38.90 -17.86 88.55
CA TYR A 277 -40.23 -18.47 88.42
C TYR A 277 -40.51 -19.51 89.52
N ILE A 278 -39.50 -20.29 89.94
CA ILE A 278 -39.61 -21.21 91.08
C ILE A 278 -40.00 -20.45 92.35
N ASN A 279 -39.37 -19.31 92.62
CA ASN A 279 -39.68 -18.51 93.81
C ASN A 279 -41.11 -17.92 93.74
N GLN A 280 -41.53 -17.46 92.56
CA GLN A 280 -42.89 -16.95 92.35
C GLN A 280 -43.95 -18.05 92.53
N ILE A 281 -43.70 -19.27 92.02
CA ILE A 281 -44.61 -20.42 92.22
C ILE A 281 -44.68 -20.82 93.70
N LYS A 282 -43.54 -20.87 94.39
CA LYS A 282 -43.50 -21.17 95.84
C LYS A 282 -44.31 -20.14 96.64
N GLY A 283 -44.22 -18.86 96.27
CA GLY A 283 -44.93 -17.75 96.93
C GLY A 283 -46.42 -17.60 96.59
N ALA A 284 -46.93 -18.30 95.56
CA ALA A 284 -48.34 -18.21 95.16
C ALA A 284 -49.29 -18.71 96.27
N LYS A 285 -50.41 -18.01 96.50
CA LYS A 285 -51.40 -18.35 97.54
C LYS A 285 -52.60 -19.12 97.01
N THR A 286 -52.82 -19.12 95.70
CA THR A 286 -53.93 -19.81 95.05
C THR A 286 -53.46 -20.59 93.81
N VAL A 287 -54.24 -21.58 93.39
CA VAL A 287 -53.97 -22.37 92.17
C VAL A 287 -53.92 -21.47 90.93
N ALA A 288 -54.82 -20.48 90.85
CA ALA A 288 -54.84 -19.49 89.77
C ALA A 288 -53.51 -18.72 89.65
N GLN A 289 -52.93 -18.29 90.77
CA GLN A 289 -51.63 -17.60 90.77
C GLN A 289 -50.48 -18.51 90.28
N VAL A 290 -50.51 -19.81 90.61
CA VAL A 290 -49.52 -20.76 90.08
C VAL A 290 -49.63 -20.91 88.56
N HIS A 291 -50.86 -20.94 88.03
CA HIS A 291 -51.11 -21.02 86.59
C HIS A 291 -50.65 -19.76 85.85
N GLU A 292 -50.90 -18.57 86.39
CA GLU A 292 -50.40 -17.30 85.80
C GLU A 292 -48.87 -17.29 85.70
N VAL A 293 -48.18 -17.63 86.79
CA VAL A 293 -46.71 -17.67 86.80
C VAL A 293 -46.19 -18.71 85.80
N SER A 294 -46.85 -19.87 85.69
CA SER A 294 -46.48 -20.93 84.74
C SER A 294 -46.69 -20.50 83.28
N ALA A 295 -47.76 -19.76 82.98
CA ALA A 295 -48.02 -19.20 81.66
C ALA A 295 -47.00 -18.12 81.27
N ALA A 296 -46.61 -17.27 82.24
CA ALA A 296 -45.53 -16.29 82.04
C ALA A 296 -44.19 -16.98 81.77
N ALA A 297 -43.87 -18.05 82.52
CA ALA A 297 -42.67 -18.85 82.30
C ALA A 297 -42.65 -19.53 80.93
N LYS A 298 -43.79 -20.07 80.46
CA LYS A 298 -43.92 -20.63 79.11
C LYS A 298 -43.70 -19.57 78.04
N THR A 299 -44.28 -18.38 78.21
CA THR A 299 -44.09 -17.26 77.28
C THR A 299 -42.62 -16.84 77.18
N GLN A 300 -41.91 -16.79 78.32
CA GLN A 300 -40.48 -16.46 78.32
C GLN A 300 -39.63 -17.58 77.70
N SER A 301 -39.99 -18.84 77.94
CA SER A 301 -39.38 -19.99 77.27
C SER A 301 -39.50 -19.88 75.75
N ASP A 302 -40.70 -19.57 75.24
CA ASP A 302 -40.95 -19.44 73.80
C ASP A 302 -40.13 -18.31 73.18
N LYS A 303 -39.96 -17.18 73.88
CA LYS A 303 -39.06 -16.10 73.47
C LYS A 303 -37.59 -16.54 73.40
N ASN A 304 -37.12 -17.28 74.41
CA ASN A 304 -35.75 -17.79 74.43
C ASN A 304 -35.51 -18.80 73.30
N SER A 305 -36.45 -19.74 73.06
CA SER A 305 -36.37 -20.69 71.95
C SER A 305 -36.36 -19.99 70.59
N ALA A 306 -37.18 -18.94 70.41
CA ALA A 306 -37.17 -18.13 69.19
C ALA A 306 -35.83 -17.39 68.97
N ALA A 307 -35.22 -16.86 70.04
CA ALA A 307 -33.90 -16.24 69.98
C ALA A 307 -32.79 -17.26 69.62
N THR A 308 -32.85 -18.47 70.18
CA THR A 308 -31.92 -19.56 69.82
C THR A 308 -32.09 -19.96 68.35
N GLN A 309 -33.32 -20.11 67.85
CA GLN A 309 -33.57 -20.42 66.44
C GLN A 309 -33.06 -19.31 65.51
N GLN A 310 -33.27 -18.03 65.86
CA GLN A 310 -32.71 -16.91 65.08
C GLN A 310 -31.18 -16.91 65.06
N ALA A 311 -30.52 -17.20 66.19
CA ALA A 311 -29.07 -17.30 66.25
C ALA A 311 -28.53 -18.45 65.39
N GLN A 312 -29.22 -19.59 65.38
CA GLN A 312 -28.86 -20.77 64.60
C GLN A 312 -29.07 -20.54 63.09
N GLN A 313 -30.18 -19.89 62.71
CA GLN A 313 -30.43 -19.45 61.33
C GLN A 313 -29.36 -18.45 60.84
N LEU A 314 -28.95 -17.51 61.68
CA LEU A 314 -27.88 -16.56 61.34
C LEU A 314 -26.53 -17.29 61.14
N ALA A 315 -26.21 -18.27 61.98
CA ALA A 315 -24.99 -19.07 61.86
C ALA A 315 -24.97 -19.88 60.55
N THR A 316 -26.08 -20.52 60.19
CA THR A 316 -26.22 -21.24 58.91
C THR A 316 -26.08 -20.28 57.72
N ALA A 317 -26.77 -19.13 57.75
CA ALA A 317 -26.67 -18.12 56.70
C ALA A 317 -25.24 -17.59 56.51
N LYS A 318 -24.46 -17.42 57.59
CA LYS A 318 -23.04 -17.06 57.50
C LYS A 318 -22.23 -18.14 56.79
N LYS A 319 -22.41 -19.41 57.16
CA LYS A 319 -21.67 -20.54 56.57
C LYS A 319 -21.95 -20.69 55.07
N GLU A 320 -23.21 -20.57 54.67
CA GLU A 320 -23.61 -20.59 53.27
C GLU A 320 -23.03 -19.39 52.50
N ALA A 321 -23.09 -18.20 53.07
CA ALA A 321 -22.53 -16.99 52.47
C ALA A 321 -21.01 -17.08 52.29
N ILE A 322 -20.28 -17.61 53.27
CA ILE A 322 -18.82 -17.84 53.19
C ILE A 322 -18.52 -18.82 52.05
N THR A 323 -19.28 -19.91 51.96
CA THR A 323 -19.14 -20.89 50.87
C THR A 323 -19.35 -20.24 49.51
N LYS A 324 -20.38 -19.39 49.38
CA LYS A 324 -20.65 -18.65 48.15
C LYS A 324 -19.50 -17.70 47.79
N VAL A 325 -19.02 -16.89 48.75
CA VAL A 325 -17.88 -15.97 48.54
C VAL A 325 -16.61 -16.70 48.14
N ASN A 326 -16.35 -17.89 48.70
CA ASN A 326 -15.20 -18.71 48.33
C ASN A 326 -15.25 -19.19 46.87
N GLY A 327 -16.45 -19.41 46.32
CA GLY A 327 -16.66 -19.77 44.91
C GLY A 327 -16.54 -18.61 43.92
N LEU A 328 -16.40 -17.36 44.39
CA LEU A 328 -16.31 -16.19 43.52
C LEU A 328 -14.89 -15.95 42.98
N ASN A 329 -14.82 -15.26 41.84
CA ASN A 329 -13.59 -14.84 41.18
C ASN A 329 -12.98 -13.61 41.88
N LEU A 330 -12.59 -13.80 43.13
CA LEU A 330 -12.01 -12.80 44.01
C LEU A 330 -10.55 -13.15 44.30
N THR A 331 -9.72 -12.13 44.48
CA THR A 331 -8.34 -12.34 44.98
C THR A 331 -8.37 -12.87 46.41
N ALA A 332 -7.27 -13.50 46.84
CA ALA A 332 -7.16 -14.02 48.21
C ALA A 332 -7.42 -12.93 49.27
N ALA A 333 -6.90 -11.72 49.05
CA ALA A 333 -7.13 -10.59 49.93
C ALA A 333 -8.61 -10.17 49.98
N GLN A 334 -9.26 -10.06 48.81
CA GLN A 334 -10.69 -9.71 48.72
C GLN A 334 -11.58 -10.77 49.41
N LYS A 335 -11.30 -12.07 49.19
CA LYS A 335 -12.03 -13.15 49.88
C LYS A 335 -11.92 -13.00 51.39
N ASN A 336 -10.71 -12.79 51.91
CA ASN A 336 -10.48 -12.60 53.34
C ASN A 336 -11.26 -11.40 53.89
N THR A 337 -11.30 -10.28 53.18
CA THR A 337 -12.10 -9.11 53.58
C THR A 337 -13.58 -9.45 53.71
N TYR A 338 -14.19 -10.07 52.71
CA TYR A 338 -15.62 -10.41 52.75
C TYR A 338 -15.95 -11.50 53.76
N ILE A 339 -15.08 -12.50 53.94
CA ILE A 339 -15.26 -13.53 54.97
C ILE A 339 -15.24 -12.91 56.37
N ASN A 340 -14.32 -11.98 56.64
CA ASN A 340 -14.28 -11.27 57.92
C ASN A 340 -15.55 -10.43 58.16
N GLN A 341 -16.07 -9.77 57.12
CA GLN A 341 -17.36 -9.05 57.22
C GLN A 341 -18.52 -10.01 57.53
N LEU A 342 -18.56 -11.18 56.87
CA LEU A 342 -19.60 -12.20 57.11
C LEU A 342 -19.54 -12.76 58.54
N ASN A 343 -18.34 -13.06 59.03
CA ASN A 343 -18.12 -13.52 60.41
C ASN A 343 -18.65 -12.51 61.43
N ASN A 344 -18.48 -11.21 61.15
CA ASN A 344 -18.92 -10.12 62.02
C ASN A 344 -20.39 -9.68 61.83
N ALA A 345 -21.10 -10.20 60.83
CA ALA A 345 -22.48 -9.81 60.55
C ALA A 345 -23.44 -10.17 61.70
N LYS A 346 -24.35 -9.27 62.07
CA LYS A 346 -25.30 -9.48 63.18
C LYS A 346 -26.72 -9.79 62.70
N LYS A 347 -27.02 -9.51 61.43
CA LYS A 347 -28.36 -9.69 60.84
C LYS A 347 -28.26 -10.28 59.44
N SER A 348 -29.28 -11.03 59.02
CA SER A 348 -29.32 -11.63 57.67
C SER A 348 -29.34 -10.60 56.54
N ALA A 349 -29.81 -9.37 56.79
CA ALA A 349 -29.76 -8.28 55.82
C ALA A 349 -28.30 -7.88 55.49
N ASP A 350 -27.43 -7.83 56.50
CA ASP A 350 -26.01 -7.48 56.33
C ASP A 350 -25.30 -8.54 55.48
N ILE A 351 -25.57 -9.83 55.76
CA ILE A 351 -25.03 -10.96 55.00
C ILE A 351 -25.38 -10.83 53.51
N LYS A 352 -26.65 -10.55 53.18
CA LYS A 352 -27.10 -10.35 51.79
C LYS A 352 -26.35 -9.22 51.11
N LYS A 353 -26.16 -8.09 51.80
CA LYS A 353 -25.42 -6.93 51.27
C LYS A 353 -23.95 -7.28 51.02
N ILE A 354 -23.30 -7.98 51.94
CA ILE A 354 -21.90 -8.40 51.82
C ILE A 354 -21.73 -9.35 50.62
N VAL A 355 -22.59 -10.35 50.49
CA VAL A 355 -22.57 -11.30 49.35
C VAL A 355 -22.79 -10.57 48.02
N THR A 356 -23.70 -9.60 47.98
CA THR A 356 -23.94 -8.80 46.76
C THR A 356 -22.70 -8.00 46.37
N ASN A 357 -22.06 -7.33 47.33
CA ASN A 357 -20.83 -6.60 47.09
C ASN A 357 -19.69 -7.50 46.60
N ALA A 358 -19.56 -8.70 47.20
CA ALA A 358 -18.58 -9.70 46.80
C ALA A 358 -18.83 -10.20 45.37
N GLN A 359 -20.11 -10.42 44.98
CA GLN A 359 -20.48 -10.78 43.62
C GLN A 359 -20.11 -9.67 42.63
N THR A 360 -20.47 -8.42 42.93
CA THR A 360 -20.12 -7.28 42.07
C THR A 360 -18.61 -7.17 41.86
N GLN A 361 -17.81 -7.35 42.92
CA GLN A 361 -16.36 -7.31 42.82
C GLN A 361 -15.79 -8.49 42.00
N SER A 362 -16.40 -9.67 42.12
CA SER A 362 -16.08 -10.85 41.30
C SER A 362 -16.36 -10.62 39.82
N ASP A 363 -17.49 -9.97 39.51
CA ASP A 363 -17.86 -9.65 38.14
C ASP A 363 -16.90 -8.61 37.54
N GLN A 364 -16.48 -7.62 38.33
CA GLN A 364 -15.45 -6.65 37.93
C GLN A 364 -14.09 -7.33 37.65
N ASN A 365 -13.65 -8.24 38.51
CA ASN A 365 -12.40 -8.99 38.29
C ASN A 365 -12.48 -9.84 37.00
N THR A 366 -13.63 -10.44 36.75
CA THR A 366 -13.87 -11.22 35.52
C THR A 366 -13.79 -10.33 34.28
N LYS A 367 -14.41 -9.14 34.32
CA LYS A 367 -14.34 -8.16 33.22
C LYS A 367 -12.91 -7.66 32.99
N ALA A 368 -12.15 -7.40 34.05
CA ALA A 368 -10.75 -6.98 33.95
C ALA A 368 -9.88 -8.08 33.30
N ALA A 369 -10.09 -9.34 33.68
CA ALA A 369 -9.40 -10.48 33.07
C ALA A 369 -9.72 -10.63 31.56
N GLN A 370 -10.99 -10.48 31.17
CA GLN A 370 -11.40 -10.50 29.77
C GLN A 370 -10.76 -9.36 28.96
N GLN A 371 -10.73 -8.15 29.51
CA GLN A 371 -10.07 -7.00 28.86
C GLN A 371 -8.56 -7.21 28.69
N ALA A 372 -7.90 -7.79 29.70
CA ALA A 372 -6.48 -8.14 29.62
C ALA A 372 -6.20 -9.19 28.54
N GLN A 373 -7.07 -10.21 28.43
CA GLN A 373 -6.97 -11.23 27.38
C GLN A 373 -7.17 -10.63 25.98
N GLN A 374 -8.20 -9.80 25.79
CA GLN A 374 -8.45 -9.13 24.51
C GLN A 374 -7.28 -8.25 24.08
N LEU A 375 -6.64 -7.54 25.02
CA LEU A 375 -5.44 -6.76 24.73
C LEU A 375 -4.27 -7.66 24.30
N ALA A 376 -4.08 -8.80 24.96
CA ALA A 376 -3.02 -9.76 24.60
C ALA A 376 -3.24 -10.37 23.20
N GLU A 377 -4.48 -10.74 22.86
CA GLU A 377 -4.84 -11.23 21.53
C GLU A 377 -4.64 -10.16 20.46
N ALA A 378 -5.03 -8.91 20.74
CA ALA A 378 -4.80 -7.78 19.84
C ALA A 378 -3.29 -7.52 19.61
N LYS A 379 -2.45 -7.65 20.64
CA LYS A 379 -0.99 -7.56 20.50
C LYS A 379 -0.46 -8.66 19.58
N SER A 380 -0.86 -9.90 19.81
CA SER A 380 -0.46 -11.04 18.97
C SER A 380 -0.88 -10.86 17.51
N ALA A 381 -2.13 -10.43 17.26
CA ALA A 381 -2.62 -10.13 15.91
C ALA A 381 -1.85 -8.96 15.25
N GLY A 382 -1.55 -7.91 16.02
CA GLY A 382 -0.72 -6.80 15.56
C GLY A 382 0.69 -7.25 15.16
N LYS A 383 1.33 -8.09 15.98
CA LYS A 383 2.66 -8.65 15.69
C LYS A 383 2.66 -9.51 14.43
N ASN A 384 1.64 -10.37 14.27
CA ASN A 384 1.46 -11.18 13.06
C ASN A 384 1.28 -10.31 11.81
N THR A 385 0.55 -9.19 11.94
CA THR A 385 0.42 -8.22 10.85
C THR A 385 1.79 -7.63 10.49
N VAL A 386 2.53 -7.11 11.48
CA VAL A 386 3.86 -6.52 11.29
C VAL A 386 4.86 -7.51 10.67
N ALA A 387 4.80 -8.79 11.06
CA ALA A 387 5.68 -9.83 10.53
C ALA A 387 5.53 -10.03 9.02
N ASN A 388 4.31 -9.84 8.49
CA ASN A 388 3.98 -10.04 7.07
C ASN A 388 4.13 -8.78 6.21
N LEU A 389 4.51 -7.65 6.79
CA LEU A 389 4.76 -6.41 6.05
C LEU A 389 6.16 -6.37 5.44
N ASN A 390 6.31 -5.57 4.37
CA ASN A 390 7.57 -5.30 3.67
C ASN A 390 8.45 -4.34 4.48
N LEU A 391 8.84 -4.78 5.67
CA LEU A 391 9.65 -4.04 6.63
C LEU A 391 11.04 -4.68 6.73
N THR A 392 12.07 -3.87 7.01
CA THR A 392 13.39 -4.40 7.35
C THR A 392 13.34 -5.13 8.70
N ASN A 393 14.31 -6.01 8.95
CA ASN A 393 14.39 -6.75 10.22
C ASN A 393 14.42 -5.81 11.43
N ALA A 394 15.18 -4.70 11.34
CA ALA A 394 15.23 -3.69 12.40
C ALA A 394 13.88 -3.00 12.63
N GLN A 395 13.15 -2.66 11.55
CA GLN A 395 11.81 -2.07 11.65
C GLN A 395 10.80 -3.05 12.26
N LYS A 396 10.82 -4.33 11.86
CA LYS A 396 9.95 -5.37 12.45
C LYS A 396 10.19 -5.51 13.95
N THR A 397 11.44 -5.54 14.38
CA THR A 397 11.81 -5.58 15.80
C THR A 397 11.30 -4.34 16.54
N SER A 398 11.50 -3.14 15.97
CA SER A 398 11.04 -1.89 16.58
C SER A 398 9.52 -1.88 16.81
N TYR A 399 8.72 -2.19 15.78
CA TYR A 399 7.26 -2.21 15.91
C TYR A 399 6.77 -3.34 16.82
N THR A 400 7.46 -4.49 16.85
CA THR A 400 7.15 -5.58 17.78
C THR A 400 7.34 -5.14 19.24
N ASN A 401 8.43 -4.45 19.55
CA ASN A 401 8.69 -3.91 20.89
C ASN A 401 7.66 -2.84 21.29
N GLN A 402 7.25 -1.99 20.35
CA GLN A 402 6.18 -1.01 20.59
C GLN A 402 4.83 -1.71 20.89
N LEU A 403 4.51 -2.78 20.16
CA LEU A 403 3.31 -3.59 20.40
C LEU A 403 3.36 -4.27 21.77
N ASP A 404 4.53 -4.74 22.20
CA ASP A 404 4.72 -5.28 23.55
C ASP A 404 4.46 -4.23 24.64
N GLY A 405 4.92 -2.99 24.43
CA GLY A 405 4.68 -1.87 25.32
C GLY A 405 3.28 -1.27 25.28
N ALA A 406 2.43 -1.64 24.32
CA ALA A 406 1.10 -1.03 24.17
C ALA A 406 0.18 -1.38 25.36
N THR A 407 -0.55 -0.41 25.91
CA THR A 407 -1.47 -0.60 27.04
C THR A 407 -2.94 -0.54 26.64
N SER A 408 -3.22 -0.27 25.35
CA SER A 408 -4.57 -0.14 24.82
C SER A 408 -4.67 -0.58 23.36
N SER A 409 -5.88 -0.99 22.95
CA SER A 409 -6.19 -1.35 21.55
C SER A 409 -5.99 -0.17 20.58
N GLY A 410 -6.20 1.06 21.05
CA GLY A 410 -5.96 2.28 20.26
C GLY A 410 -4.48 2.46 19.91
N GLN A 411 -3.57 2.23 20.88
CA GLN A 411 -2.13 2.28 20.61
C GLN A 411 -1.69 1.19 19.64
N ILE A 412 -2.20 -0.04 19.79
CA ILE A 412 -1.92 -1.15 18.86
C ILE A 412 -2.33 -0.76 17.44
N THR A 413 -3.53 -0.21 17.27
CA THR A 413 -4.04 0.22 15.96
C THR A 413 -3.15 1.27 15.32
N LYS A 414 -2.72 2.28 16.10
CA LYS A 414 -1.79 3.31 15.64
C LYS A 414 -0.45 2.71 15.20
N ILE A 415 0.16 1.85 16.02
CA ILE A 415 1.45 1.20 15.71
C ILE A 415 1.35 0.38 14.42
N VAL A 416 0.29 -0.43 14.26
CA VAL A 416 0.07 -1.23 13.04
C VAL A 416 -0.13 -0.34 11.82
N SER A 417 -0.84 0.78 11.95
CA SER A 417 -1.03 1.75 10.86
C SER A 417 0.29 2.40 10.43
N GLU A 418 1.12 2.79 11.39
CA GLU A 418 2.46 3.33 11.13
C GLU A 418 3.35 2.30 10.45
N ALA A 419 3.31 1.03 10.91
CA ALA A 419 4.03 -0.07 10.28
C ALA A 419 3.60 -0.31 8.82
N LYS A 420 2.29 -0.28 8.54
CA LYS A 420 1.76 -0.37 7.16
C LYS A 420 2.29 0.78 6.29
N THR A 421 2.21 2.00 6.80
CA THR A 421 2.72 3.19 6.08
C THR A 421 4.21 3.06 5.78
N GLN A 422 5.00 2.53 6.71
CA GLN A 422 6.43 2.31 6.49
C GLN A 422 6.69 1.18 5.49
N SER A 423 5.88 0.13 5.49
CA SER A 423 5.91 -0.95 4.49
C SER A 423 5.64 -0.43 3.08
N ASP A 424 4.69 0.49 2.92
CA ASP A 424 4.39 1.11 1.63
C ASP A 424 5.57 1.96 1.14
N LYS A 425 6.20 2.73 2.04
CA LYS A 425 7.43 3.49 1.72
C LYS A 425 8.57 2.58 1.27
N ASN A 426 8.79 1.46 1.95
CA ASN A 426 9.83 0.51 1.57
C ASN A 426 9.54 -0.12 0.19
N THR A 427 8.27 -0.41 -0.09
CA THR A 427 7.85 -0.92 -1.40
C THR A 427 8.10 0.11 -2.51
N ALA A 428 7.74 1.38 -2.28
CA ALA A 428 8.00 2.46 -3.23
C ALA A 428 9.51 2.68 -3.47
N ALA A 429 10.33 2.60 -2.42
CA ALA A 429 11.79 2.69 -2.52
C ALA A 429 12.38 1.53 -3.34
N ALA A 430 11.90 0.29 -3.12
CA ALA A 430 12.32 -0.87 -3.89
C ALA A 430 11.95 -0.72 -5.38
N GLN A 431 10.74 -0.26 -5.69
CA GLN A 431 10.33 0.04 -7.07
C GLN A 431 11.19 1.14 -7.71
N GLN A 432 11.54 2.19 -6.96
CA GLN A 432 12.41 3.25 -7.46
C GLN A 432 13.83 2.74 -7.76
N ALA A 433 14.39 1.89 -6.89
CA ALA A 433 15.67 1.24 -7.11
C ALA A 433 15.64 0.33 -8.35
N GLN A 434 14.56 -0.44 -8.54
CA GLN A 434 14.37 -1.27 -9.72
C GLN A 434 14.29 -0.42 -11.00
N ARG A 435 13.45 0.64 -11.02
CA ARG A 435 13.36 1.56 -12.16
C ARG A 435 14.72 2.18 -12.51
N LEU A 436 15.53 2.52 -11.51
CA LEU A 436 16.89 3.00 -11.74
C LEU A 436 17.77 1.92 -12.38
N GLY A 437 17.71 0.68 -11.87
CA GLY A 437 18.41 -0.46 -12.45
C GLY A 437 18.03 -0.70 -13.91
N ASP A 438 16.73 -0.73 -14.21
CA ASP A 438 16.19 -0.91 -15.56
C ASP A 438 16.59 0.24 -16.48
N ALA A 439 16.53 1.49 -15.99
CA ALA A 439 16.97 2.67 -16.75
C ALA A 439 18.48 2.62 -17.06
N LYS A 440 19.32 2.21 -16.11
CA LYS A 440 20.76 2.00 -16.33
C LYS A 440 21.00 0.93 -17.38
N ALA A 441 20.34 -0.22 -17.28
CA ALA A 441 20.47 -1.32 -18.23
C ALA A 441 20.04 -0.89 -19.65
N SER A 442 18.89 -0.22 -19.78
CA SER A 442 18.40 0.33 -21.05
C SER A 442 19.34 1.40 -21.61
N GLY A 443 19.91 2.26 -20.75
CA GLY A 443 20.90 3.25 -21.13
C GLY A 443 22.16 2.61 -21.71
N ILE A 444 22.70 1.58 -21.06
CA ILE A 444 23.87 0.82 -21.52
C ILE A 444 23.57 0.14 -22.86
N GLU A 445 22.38 -0.45 -23.02
CA GLU A 445 21.96 -1.05 -24.28
C GLU A 445 21.91 0.01 -25.40
N LYS A 446 21.34 1.19 -25.15
CA LYS A 446 21.32 2.30 -26.12
C LYS A 446 22.73 2.74 -26.52
N LEU A 447 23.65 2.89 -25.56
CA LEU A 447 25.05 3.24 -25.83
C LEU A 447 25.72 2.28 -26.81
N SER A 448 25.39 0.99 -26.75
CA SER A 448 25.98 -0.02 -27.65
C SER A 448 25.67 0.27 -29.13
N ARG A 449 24.50 0.83 -29.41
CA ARG A 449 23.98 1.14 -30.75
C ARG A 449 24.41 2.52 -31.29
N MET A 450 25.00 3.37 -30.44
CA MET A 450 25.43 4.71 -30.82
C MET A 450 26.79 4.71 -31.53
N ASN A 451 27.01 5.71 -32.40
CA ASN A 451 28.25 5.96 -33.13
C ASN A 451 29.32 6.62 -32.23
N LEU A 452 29.67 5.96 -31.14
CA LEU A 452 30.65 6.41 -30.16
C LEU A 452 31.96 5.62 -30.29
N THR A 453 33.10 6.25 -29.98
CA THR A 453 34.38 5.54 -29.88
C THR A 453 34.39 4.60 -28.67
N ASN A 454 35.30 3.61 -28.67
CA ASN A 454 35.42 2.66 -27.56
C ASN A 454 35.70 3.35 -26.20
N GLU A 455 36.51 4.41 -26.22
CA GLU A 455 36.80 5.22 -25.04
C GLU A 455 35.57 5.98 -24.56
N GLN A 456 34.82 6.61 -25.47
CA GLN A 456 33.57 7.30 -25.14
C GLN A 456 32.51 6.33 -24.57
N LYS A 457 32.36 5.13 -25.16
CA LYS A 457 31.45 4.09 -24.63
C LYS A 457 31.83 3.67 -23.21
N THR A 458 33.13 3.53 -22.94
CA THR A 458 33.64 3.19 -21.60
C THR A 458 33.30 4.27 -20.58
N THR A 459 33.56 5.53 -20.93
CA THR A 459 33.26 6.69 -20.07
C THR A 459 31.77 6.80 -19.75
N TYR A 460 30.90 6.75 -20.76
CA TYR A 460 29.45 6.85 -20.53
C TYR A 460 28.88 5.65 -19.76
N THR A 461 29.43 4.45 -19.95
CA THR A 461 29.04 3.25 -19.17
C THR A 461 29.38 3.41 -17.69
N MET A 462 30.58 3.93 -17.38
CA MET A 462 30.98 4.22 -16.00
C MET A 462 30.06 5.27 -15.34
N GLN A 463 29.72 6.32 -16.07
CA GLN A 463 28.77 7.35 -15.60
C GLN A 463 27.38 6.76 -15.33
N LEU A 464 26.86 5.92 -16.24
CA LEU A 464 25.57 5.24 -16.04
C LEU A 464 25.59 4.34 -14.81
N ASN A 465 26.67 3.59 -14.59
CA ASN A 465 26.81 2.74 -13.40
C ASN A 465 26.81 3.57 -12.10
N GLN A 466 27.41 4.75 -12.12
CA GLN A 466 27.48 5.68 -10.98
C GLN A 466 26.20 6.52 -10.77
N ALA A 467 25.31 6.60 -11.76
CA ALA A 467 24.09 7.42 -11.67
C ALA A 467 23.22 7.00 -10.47
N THR A 468 22.71 7.98 -9.72
CA THR A 468 21.88 7.75 -8.52
C THR A 468 20.40 8.01 -8.75
N SER A 469 20.02 8.54 -9.93
CA SER A 469 18.62 8.75 -10.32
C SER A 469 18.37 8.47 -11.80
N VAL A 470 17.10 8.24 -12.15
CA VAL A 470 16.66 8.01 -13.54
C VAL A 470 16.91 9.26 -14.39
N GLU A 471 16.76 10.45 -13.80
CA GLU A 471 17.02 11.74 -14.45
C GLU A 471 18.50 11.86 -14.83
N GLN A 472 19.42 11.45 -13.94
CA GLN A 472 20.85 11.41 -14.26
C GLN A 472 21.15 10.42 -15.39
N VAL A 473 20.55 9.23 -15.36
CA VAL A 473 20.68 8.26 -16.47
C VAL A 473 20.21 8.89 -17.78
N ASN A 474 19.04 9.53 -17.80
CA ASN A 474 18.49 10.17 -18.99
C ASN A 474 19.43 11.28 -19.51
N GLN A 475 20.01 12.09 -18.64
CA GLN A 475 20.96 13.13 -19.03
C GLN A 475 22.23 12.54 -19.63
N ILE A 476 22.78 11.47 -19.03
CA ILE A 476 23.97 10.79 -19.54
C ILE A 476 23.72 10.22 -20.94
N VAL A 477 22.57 9.55 -21.14
CA VAL A 477 22.18 9.03 -22.46
C VAL A 477 21.99 10.14 -23.49
N ALA A 478 21.39 11.27 -23.10
CA ALA A 478 21.23 12.42 -23.99
C ALA A 478 22.58 13.03 -24.41
N ASN A 479 23.52 13.17 -23.47
CA ASN A 479 24.87 13.64 -23.75
C ASN A 479 25.62 12.67 -24.68
N ALA A 480 25.48 11.37 -24.45
CA ALA A 480 26.05 10.33 -25.29
C ALA A 480 25.46 10.35 -26.71
N GLN A 481 24.15 10.57 -26.84
CA GLN A 481 23.51 10.72 -28.16
C GLN A 481 24.04 11.97 -28.89
N ALA A 482 24.15 13.11 -28.21
CA ALA A 482 24.70 14.32 -28.82
C ALA A 482 26.15 14.10 -29.31
N GLN A 483 26.97 13.37 -28.54
CA GLN A 483 28.32 13.01 -28.94
C GLN A 483 28.35 12.03 -30.13
N SER A 484 27.40 11.09 -30.17
CA SER A 484 27.20 10.17 -31.31
C SER A 484 26.84 10.95 -32.58
N ASP A 485 25.94 11.93 -32.49
CA ASP A 485 25.52 12.76 -33.62
C ASP A 485 26.69 13.61 -34.14
N GLN A 486 27.54 14.14 -33.25
CA GLN A 486 28.77 14.84 -33.62
C GLN A 486 29.75 13.92 -34.36
N ASN A 487 29.94 12.68 -33.90
CA ASN A 487 30.80 11.71 -34.56
C ASN A 487 30.27 11.34 -35.95
N GLU A 488 28.94 11.20 -36.11
CA GLU A 488 28.32 10.96 -37.42
C GLU A 488 28.49 12.17 -38.35
N ALA A 489 28.31 13.39 -37.86
CA ALA A 489 28.53 14.61 -38.64
C ALA A 489 29.98 14.74 -39.11
N ALA A 490 30.95 14.45 -38.24
CA ALA A 490 32.37 14.43 -38.59
C ALA A 490 32.69 13.38 -39.67
N ALA A 491 32.13 12.17 -39.56
CA ALA A 491 32.29 11.12 -40.56
C ALA A 491 31.70 11.52 -41.93
N LYS A 492 30.52 12.16 -41.94
CA LYS A 492 29.90 12.70 -43.18
C LYS A 492 30.74 13.81 -43.80
N GLN A 493 31.31 14.71 -43.01
CA GLN A 493 32.21 15.75 -43.50
C GLN A 493 33.49 15.14 -44.11
N GLU A 494 34.07 14.12 -43.49
CA GLU A 494 35.23 13.41 -44.03
C GLU A 494 34.90 12.71 -45.35
N GLN A 495 33.73 12.05 -45.44
CA GLN A 495 33.27 11.40 -46.67
C GLN A 495 33.01 12.40 -47.80
N ALA A 496 32.38 13.54 -47.48
CA ALA A 496 32.16 14.64 -48.42
C ALA A 496 33.49 15.22 -48.92
N LEU A 497 34.48 15.38 -48.03
CA LEU A 497 35.82 15.82 -48.42
C LEU A 497 36.49 14.82 -49.37
N LYS A 498 36.41 13.51 -49.09
CA LYS A 498 36.93 12.45 -49.98
C LYS A 498 36.25 12.46 -51.35
N ALA A 499 34.93 12.59 -51.38
CA ALA A 499 34.16 12.67 -52.63
C ALA A 499 34.53 13.92 -53.44
N ALA A 500 34.59 15.09 -52.78
CA ALA A 500 34.98 16.35 -53.40
C ALA A 500 36.39 16.30 -53.99
N LYS A 501 37.37 15.66 -53.31
CA LYS A 501 38.70 15.43 -53.86
C LYS A 501 38.65 14.63 -55.16
N LYS A 502 37.91 13.52 -55.19
CA LYS A 502 37.77 12.66 -56.36
C LYS A 502 37.15 13.41 -57.55
N GLU A 503 36.09 14.17 -57.30
CA GLU A 503 35.40 14.96 -58.33
C GLU A 503 36.29 16.10 -58.86
N ALA A 504 37.02 16.77 -57.97
CA ALA A 504 37.94 17.84 -58.32
C ALA A 504 39.13 17.35 -59.17
N VAL A 505 39.72 16.19 -58.83
CA VAL A 505 40.76 15.56 -59.66
C VAL A 505 40.22 15.22 -61.05
N THR A 506 38.99 14.69 -61.12
CA THR A 506 38.32 14.41 -62.40
C THR A 506 38.13 15.70 -63.21
N SER A 507 37.67 16.78 -62.57
CA SER A 507 37.48 18.09 -63.19
C SER A 507 38.79 18.70 -63.71
N VAL A 508 39.88 18.62 -62.94
CA VAL A 508 41.20 19.12 -63.36
C VAL A 508 41.76 18.31 -64.52
N ASN A 509 41.55 16.98 -64.53
CA ASN A 509 42.00 16.13 -65.64
C ASN A 509 41.26 16.44 -66.96
N ALA A 510 40.03 16.95 -66.89
CA ALA A 510 39.24 17.35 -68.04
C ALA A 510 39.64 18.73 -68.62
N VAL A 511 40.37 19.56 -67.87
CA VAL A 511 40.88 20.85 -68.35
C VAL A 511 41.95 20.64 -69.44
N ASN A 512 41.95 21.49 -70.47
CA ASN A 512 42.94 21.41 -71.56
C ASN A 512 44.33 21.96 -71.17
N PHE A 513 45.04 21.20 -70.34
CA PHE A 513 46.41 21.46 -69.86
C PHE A 513 47.42 20.41 -70.34
N ASP A 514 48.71 20.77 -70.28
CA ASP A 514 49.81 19.81 -70.33
C ASP A 514 49.81 18.88 -69.10
N TYR A 515 50.46 17.72 -69.24
CA TYR A 515 50.44 16.66 -68.23
C TYR A 515 51.04 17.11 -66.87
N ALA A 516 52.11 17.92 -66.89
CA ALA A 516 52.78 18.36 -65.67
C ALA A 516 51.89 19.27 -64.80
N LYS A 517 51.13 20.18 -65.43
CA LYS A 517 50.17 21.04 -64.73
C LYS A 517 49.00 20.25 -64.13
N LYS A 518 48.53 19.19 -64.81
CA LYS A 518 47.48 18.31 -64.27
C LYS A 518 47.92 17.57 -63.02
N VAL A 519 49.16 17.08 -63.00
CA VAL A 519 49.74 16.39 -61.82
C VAL A 519 49.88 17.36 -60.64
N ALA A 520 50.42 18.57 -60.87
CA ALA A 520 50.61 19.56 -59.80
C ALA A 520 49.29 19.95 -59.10
N TYR A 521 48.22 20.21 -59.86
CA TYR A 521 46.91 20.52 -59.28
C TYR A 521 46.28 19.31 -58.57
N THR A 522 46.50 18.09 -59.07
CA THR A 522 46.03 16.84 -58.43
C THR A 522 46.65 16.64 -57.04
N ASP A 523 47.95 16.85 -56.89
CA ASP A 523 48.63 16.72 -55.60
C ASP A 523 48.16 17.75 -54.58
N GLN A 524 47.94 18.99 -55.02
CA GLN A 524 47.38 20.03 -54.17
C GLN A 524 45.95 19.71 -53.70
N ILE A 525 45.11 19.17 -54.59
CA ILE A 525 43.74 18.71 -54.25
C ILE A 525 43.78 17.56 -53.25
N ASN A 526 44.67 16.57 -53.44
CA ASN A 526 44.80 15.44 -52.52
C ASN A 526 45.26 15.87 -51.13
N ASN A 527 46.09 16.91 -51.02
CA ASN A 527 46.56 17.48 -49.76
C ASN A 527 45.61 18.53 -49.14
N ALA A 528 44.57 18.96 -49.86
CA ALA A 528 43.63 19.95 -49.35
C ALA A 528 42.88 19.43 -48.10
N LYS A 529 42.67 20.32 -47.12
CA LYS A 529 42.07 19.99 -45.82
C LYS A 529 40.58 20.38 -45.74
N SER A 530 40.06 21.09 -46.73
CA SER A 530 38.65 21.49 -46.77
C SER A 530 38.09 21.52 -48.19
N ILE A 531 36.77 21.37 -48.30
CA ILE A 531 36.05 21.49 -49.58
C ILE A 531 36.23 22.89 -50.18
N ALA A 532 36.30 23.93 -49.36
CA ALA A 532 36.57 25.30 -49.82
C ALA A 532 37.93 25.43 -50.53
N GLN A 533 38.99 24.82 -49.96
CA GLN A 533 40.31 24.80 -50.60
C GLN A 533 40.28 24.03 -51.92
N ILE A 534 39.58 22.90 -51.98
CA ILE A 534 39.42 22.12 -53.22
C ILE A 534 38.72 22.95 -54.31
N ASN A 535 37.63 23.63 -53.96
CA ASN A 535 36.88 24.46 -54.91
C ASN A 535 37.73 25.62 -55.47
N GLN A 536 38.57 26.24 -54.63
CA GLN A 536 39.51 27.28 -55.07
C GLN A 536 40.51 26.75 -56.09
N LEU A 537 41.09 25.58 -55.84
CA LEU A 537 42.07 24.94 -56.76
C LEU A 537 41.44 24.60 -58.12
N VAL A 538 40.22 24.06 -58.14
CA VAL A 538 39.48 23.77 -59.40
C VAL A 538 39.17 25.06 -60.17
N ALA A 539 38.76 26.13 -59.47
CA ALA A 539 38.47 27.42 -60.10
C ALA A 539 39.73 28.04 -60.72
N GLN A 540 40.88 27.94 -60.05
CA GLN A 540 42.17 28.38 -60.57
C GLN A 540 42.57 27.63 -61.85
N ALA A 541 42.40 26.31 -61.86
CA ALA A 541 42.65 25.49 -63.06
C ALA A 541 41.74 25.89 -64.24
N LYS A 542 40.43 26.06 -64.00
CA LYS A 542 39.49 26.48 -65.06
C LYS A 542 39.71 27.91 -65.57
N ALA A 543 40.14 28.83 -64.70
CA ALA A 543 40.45 30.20 -65.11
C ALA A 543 41.67 30.26 -66.05
N GLN A 544 42.66 29.42 -65.78
CA GLN A 544 43.83 29.26 -66.66
C GLN A 544 43.47 28.64 -68.02
N GLU A 545 42.43 27.80 -68.12
CA GLU A 545 41.92 27.25 -69.40
C GLU A 545 41.28 28.32 -70.31
N LYS A 546 40.52 29.25 -69.73
CA LYS A 546 39.87 30.36 -70.47
C LYS A 546 40.90 31.33 -71.07
N LEU A 547 42.06 31.48 -70.43
CA LEU A 547 43.18 32.26 -70.97
C LEU A 547 43.82 31.56 -72.18
N SER A 548 43.90 30.22 -72.16
CA SER A 548 44.44 29.41 -73.27
C SER A 548 43.50 29.32 -74.49
N SER A 549 42.18 29.37 -74.28
CA SER A 549 41.17 29.22 -75.36
C SER A 549 40.75 30.54 -76.03
N ALA A 550 40.91 31.70 -75.36
CA ALA A 550 40.65 33.02 -75.94
C ALA A 550 41.71 33.45 -76.98
N GLN A 551 42.81 32.72 -77.13
CA GLN A 551 43.86 33.00 -78.11
C GLN A 551 43.65 32.30 -79.48
N ASN A 552 42.66 31.41 -79.63
CA ASN A 552 42.53 30.54 -80.82
C ASN A 552 41.33 30.79 -81.76
N ASN A 553 40.45 31.78 -81.49
CA ASN A 553 39.29 32.11 -82.34
C ASN A 553 39.34 33.58 -82.81
N SER A 554 40.12 33.89 -83.85
CA SER A 554 39.93 35.06 -84.72
C SER A 554 40.92 35.02 -85.91
N TYR A 555 40.83 33.97 -86.73
CA TYR A 555 41.32 34.01 -88.11
C TYR A 555 40.10 34.17 -89.00
N GLU A 556 39.93 35.33 -89.63
CA GLU A 556 39.49 35.48 -91.02
C GLU A 556 39.39 36.97 -91.38
N THR A 557 39.85 37.29 -92.60
CA THR A 557 39.82 38.57 -93.31
C THR A 557 40.74 39.71 -92.83
N LEU A 558 41.87 39.92 -93.53
CA LEU A 558 42.31 41.19 -94.11
C LEU A 558 43.42 40.90 -95.18
N SER A 559 43.44 41.67 -96.28
CA SER A 559 43.93 41.24 -97.60
C SER A 559 45.42 41.52 -97.92
N LYS A 560 46.03 40.55 -98.63
CA LYS A 560 47.43 40.40 -99.07
C LYS A 560 48.12 41.53 -99.87
N THR A 561 47.48 42.69 -100.09
CA THR A 561 48.05 43.75 -100.94
C THR A 561 48.70 44.88 -100.14
N GLN A 562 48.38 45.04 -98.85
CA GLN A 562 49.01 46.03 -97.97
C GLN A 562 50.35 45.57 -97.38
N ILE A 563 50.60 44.26 -97.37
CA ILE A 563 51.84 43.63 -96.86
C ILE A 563 53.02 43.83 -97.83
N ALA A 564 52.77 43.97 -99.14
CA ALA A 564 53.82 44.12 -100.15
C ALA A 564 54.46 45.53 -100.23
N GLN A 565 53.79 46.58 -99.75
CA GLN A 565 54.34 47.95 -99.73
C GLN A 565 55.07 48.31 -98.43
N ALA A 566 54.79 47.61 -97.32
CA ALA A 566 55.49 47.78 -96.05
C ALA A 566 56.89 47.12 -96.05
N ALA A 567 57.05 45.98 -96.76
CA ALA A 567 58.32 45.25 -96.84
C ALA A 567 59.43 46.02 -97.58
N HIS A 568 59.09 46.90 -98.52
CA HIS A 568 60.08 47.67 -99.29
C HIS A 568 60.62 48.90 -98.53
N SER A 569 59.89 49.41 -97.52
CA SER A 569 60.26 50.62 -96.78
C SER A 569 61.13 50.36 -95.54
N SER A 570 61.23 49.10 -95.10
CA SER A 570 61.96 48.70 -93.89
C SER A 570 63.41 48.25 -94.16
N LEU A 571 63.78 48.01 -95.42
CA LEU A 571 65.12 47.55 -95.82
C LEU A 571 66.14 48.68 -96.10
N LEU A 572 65.77 49.96 -95.96
CA LEU A 572 66.63 51.12 -96.26
C LEU A 572 66.90 52.06 -95.06
N ARG A 573 66.63 51.65 -93.81
CA ARG A 573 66.94 52.44 -92.60
C ARG A 573 68.08 51.85 -91.77
N ILE A 574 69.29 51.90 -92.33
CA ILE A 574 70.50 52.05 -91.52
C ILE A 574 71.18 53.33 -91.98
N PRO A 575 71.16 54.39 -91.15
CA PRO A 575 72.36 55.20 -91.08
C PRO A 575 72.71 55.75 -89.69
N LYS A 576 74.04 55.76 -89.45
CA LYS A 576 74.84 56.72 -88.66
C LYS A 576 74.48 56.95 -87.17
N ILE A 577 75.40 56.43 -86.36
CA ILE A 577 75.95 57.02 -85.13
C ILE A 577 75.74 58.55 -85.00
N VAL A 578 75.25 58.93 -83.82
CA VAL A 578 75.40 60.21 -83.07
C VAL A 578 74.29 61.27 -83.16
N THR A 579 73.88 61.66 -81.93
CA THR A 579 73.20 62.87 -81.46
C THR A 579 71.75 63.11 -81.88
N ASP A 580 70.83 62.62 -81.05
CA ASP A 580 69.60 63.36 -80.79
C ASP A 580 69.47 63.63 -79.28
N GLN A 581 69.52 64.92 -78.93
CA GLN A 581 69.71 65.46 -77.59
C GLN A 581 68.40 65.52 -76.81
N LYS A 582 67.61 64.43 -76.85
CA LYS A 582 66.26 64.34 -76.27
C LYS A 582 66.07 63.29 -75.18
N TYR A 583 67.14 62.66 -74.72
CA TYR A 583 67.14 61.70 -73.60
C TYR A 583 68.24 62.01 -72.57
N ALA A 584 68.40 63.29 -72.24
CA ALA A 584 69.53 63.82 -71.45
C ALA A 584 69.49 63.53 -69.94
N ASN A 585 68.68 62.60 -69.47
CA ASN A 585 68.76 62.11 -68.10
C ASN A 585 68.81 60.57 -68.19
N PHE A 586 69.79 59.93 -67.54
CA PHE A 586 70.07 58.47 -67.43
C PHE A 586 71.28 57.91 -68.21
N THR A 587 72.42 57.96 -67.50
CA THR A 587 73.70 57.23 -67.46
C THR A 587 74.02 56.11 -68.47
N THR A 588 75.21 56.18 -69.12
CA THR A 588 75.77 55.13 -70.00
C THR A 588 76.30 53.92 -69.22
N ILE A 589 76.47 52.77 -69.88
CA ILE A 589 77.07 51.56 -69.26
C ILE A 589 78.48 51.88 -68.70
N SER A 590 79.27 52.70 -69.41
CA SER A 590 80.58 53.17 -68.94
C SER A 590 80.54 54.01 -67.67
N GLN A 591 79.46 54.77 -67.41
CA GLN A 591 79.31 55.59 -66.20
C GLN A 591 78.89 54.79 -64.96
N ILE A 592 78.31 53.59 -65.13
CA ILE A 592 77.97 52.67 -64.03
C ILE A 592 79.20 51.83 -63.62
N ILE A 593 80.11 51.57 -64.56
CA ILE A 593 81.28 50.71 -64.36
C ILE A 593 82.48 51.49 -63.76
N ASN A 594 82.60 52.79 -63.99
CA ASN A 594 83.73 53.60 -63.52
C ASN A 594 83.51 54.20 -62.13
N ASN A 595 83.93 53.43 -61.12
CA ASN A 595 84.43 53.75 -59.78
C ASN A 595 84.46 55.22 -59.22
N GLU A 596 83.34 55.97 -59.21
CA GLU A 596 83.26 57.26 -58.48
C GLU A 596 82.22 57.31 -57.34
N TYR A 597 81.37 56.29 -57.16
CA TYR A 597 80.41 56.24 -56.05
C TYR A 597 80.89 55.47 -54.81
N ARG A 598 81.97 54.69 -54.94
CA ARG A 598 82.40 53.74 -53.90
C ARG A 598 83.22 54.37 -52.77
N THR A 599 83.89 55.49 -53.02
CA THR A 599 84.83 56.13 -52.07
C THR A 599 84.21 57.22 -51.19
N LYS A 600 82.92 57.56 -51.36
CA LYS A 600 82.24 58.61 -50.57
C LYS A 600 81.10 58.12 -49.67
N ASN A 601 80.85 56.82 -49.60
CA ASN A 601 79.72 56.27 -48.85
C ASN A 601 80.16 55.56 -47.56
N GLN A 602 80.07 56.28 -46.44
CA GLN A 602 80.40 55.81 -45.08
C GLN A 602 79.61 54.55 -44.68
N THR A 603 78.44 54.32 -45.27
CA THR A 603 77.58 53.17 -44.99
C THR A 603 78.16 51.84 -45.51
N ILE A 604 78.94 51.86 -46.60
CA ILE A 604 79.54 50.63 -47.16
C ILE A 604 80.70 50.12 -46.29
N ALA A 605 81.49 51.01 -45.68
CA ALA A 605 82.55 50.62 -44.75
C ALA A 605 82.00 50.00 -43.44
N THR A 606 80.86 50.51 -42.94
CA THR A 606 80.20 49.99 -41.73
C THR A 606 79.53 48.64 -41.93
N VAL A 607 78.99 48.38 -43.14
CA VAL A 607 78.41 47.09 -43.50
C VAL A 607 79.47 45.99 -43.58
N TYR A 608 80.71 46.32 -43.96
CA TYR A 608 81.82 45.36 -43.97
C TYR A 608 82.24 44.90 -42.57
N ALA A 609 82.32 45.80 -41.60
CA ALA A 609 82.68 45.47 -40.22
C ALA A 609 81.60 44.64 -39.49
N GLN A 610 80.33 44.76 -39.89
CA GLN A 610 79.21 44.03 -39.29
C GLN A 610 79.01 42.61 -39.87
N LEU A 611 79.53 42.34 -41.07
CA LEU A 611 79.43 41.04 -41.73
C LEU A 611 80.46 40.00 -41.25
N GLU A 612 81.55 40.43 -40.61
CA GLU A 612 82.53 39.53 -39.96
C GLU A 612 81.99 38.89 -38.66
N GLN A 613 80.95 39.45 -38.04
CA GLN A 613 80.56 39.06 -36.68
C GLN A 613 79.30 38.19 -36.57
N ASN A 614 78.57 37.85 -37.65
CA ASN A 614 77.42 36.93 -37.57
C ASN A 614 76.96 36.35 -38.93
N PRO A 615 77.33 35.12 -39.31
CA PRO A 615 77.04 34.55 -40.63
C PRO A 615 75.66 33.85 -40.79
N LYS A 616 74.64 34.12 -39.95
CA LYS A 616 73.31 33.51 -40.13
C LYS A 616 72.16 34.46 -39.81
N LYS A 617 71.87 35.37 -40.77
CA LYS A 617 70.57 35.98 -41.11
C LYS A 617 70.85 37.15 -42.07
N ILE A 618 70.61 37.00 -43.37
CA ILE A 618 70.67 38.13 -44.30
C ILE A 618 69.27 38.74 -44.42
N TYR A 619 69.06 39.83 -43.69
CA TYR A 619 68.00 40.81 -43.94
C TYR A 619 68.62 41.95 -44.76
N ILE A 620 68.12 42.19 -45.97
CA ILE A 620 68.52 43.36 -46.78
C ILE A 620 67.60 44.52 -46.40
N GLY A 621 68.14 45.49 -45.65
CA GLY A 621 67.41 46.70 -45.28
C GLY A 621 67.19 47.66 -46.46
N PRO A 622 66.17 48.54 -46.40
CA PRO A 622 65.70 49.35 -47.55
C PRO A 622 66.73 50.26 -48.20
N GLU A 623 67.77 50.72 -47.48
CA GLU A 623 68.80 51.59 -48.06
C GLU A 623 69.75 50.86 -49.04
N LYS A 624 69.87 49.53 -48.96
CA LYS A 624 70.64 48.70 -49.91
C LYS A 624 69.96 48.53 -51.27
N TYR A 625 68.70 48.98 -51.39
CA TYR A 625 67.92 48.91 -52.63
C TYR A 625 68.29 50.03 -53.62
N SER A 626 68.77 51.18 -53.13
CA SER A 626 69.00 52.39 -53.95
C SER A 626 70.22 52.31 -54.89
N GLN A 627 71.21 51.47 -54.58
CA GLN A 627 72.40 51.28 -55.43
C GLN A 627 72.19 50.22 -56.54
N LEU A 628 71.11 49.42 -56.47
CA LEU A 628 70.71 48.47 -57.52
C LEU A 628 69.84 49.12 -58.61
N THR A 629 69.42 50.36 -58.41
CA THR A 629 68.47 51.08 -59.28
C THR A 629 69.02 51.36 -60.67
N GLY A 630 70.31 51.70 -60.79
CA GLY A 630 70.94 51.99 -62.09
C GLY A 630 71.08 50.75 -62.99
N ILE A 631 71.36 49.59 -62.39
CA ILE A 631 71.52 48.30 -63.09
C ILE A 631 70.15 47.76 -63.53
N LYS A 632 69.13 47.88 -62.66
CA LYS A 632 67.72 47.57 -62.99
C LYS A 632 67.22 48.40 -64.16
N GLU A 633 67.59 49.68 -64.20
CA GLU A 633 67.16 50.61 -65.24
C GLU A 633 67.76 50.29 -66.61
N VAL A 634 69.04 49.92 -66.67
CA VAL A 634 69.69 49.49 -67.93
C VAL A 634 69.05 48.22 -68.49
N ASN A 635 68.84 47.20 -67.66
CA ASN A 635 68.22 45.94 -68.08
C ASN A 635 66.78 46.16 -68.57
N ARG A 636 66.00 46.97 -67.84
CA ARG A 636 64.64 47.37 -68.24
C ARG A 636 64.61 48.01 -69.63
N ARG A 637 65.54 48.94 -69.90
CA ARG A 637 65.64 49.65 -71.18
C ARG A 637 66.08 48.74 -72.34
N TYR A 638 67.09 47.89 -72.14
CA TYR A 638 67.50 46.88 -73.13
C TYR A 638 66.34 45.94 -73.49
N ARG A 639 65.64 45.39 -72.49
CA ARG A 639 64.52 44.45 -72.72
C ARG A 639 63.32 45.12 -73.38
N ALA A 640 63.01 46.36 -72.99
CA ALA A 640 61.97 47.14 -73.65
C ALA A 640 62.27 47.36 -75.14
N ARG A 641 63.53 47.69 -75.48
CA ARG A 641 63.95 47.87 -76.87
C ARG A 641 64.00 46.57 -77.66
N MET A 642 64.52 45.49 -77.07
CA MET A 642 64.52 44.17 -77.71
C MET A 642 63.09 43.69 -78.00
N LEU A 643 62.17 43.87 -77.05
CA LEU A 643 60.75 43.60 -77.25
C LEU A 643 60.17 44.47 -78.37
N GLN A 644 60.53 45.75 -78.41
CA GLN A 644 60.09 46.65 -79.47
C GLN A 644 60.54 46.13 -80.84
N ASN A 645 61.81 45.76 -81.01
CA ASN A 645 62.32 45.20 -82.26
C ASN A 645 61.60 43.90 -82.66
N ILE A 646 61.37 43.00 -81.69
CA ILE A 646 60.59 41.77 -81.89
C ILE A 646 59.15 42.12 -82.31
N ASN A 647 58.53 43.10 -81.66
CA ASN A 647 57.15 43.48 -81.95
C ASN A 647 56.99 44.21 -83.27
N GLU A 648 57.98 45.01 -83.66
CA GLU A 648 58.05 45.64 -84.98
C GLU A 648 58.16 44.54 -86.06
N TYR A 649 58.98 43.51 -85.83
CA TYR A 649 59.06 42.36 -86.74
C TYR A 649 57.79 41.48 -86.71
N ARG A 650 57.19 41.27 -85.54
CA ARG A 650 55.89 40.58 -85.40
C ARG A 650 54.79 41.32 -86.12
N LEU A 651 54.75 42.64 -86.02
CA LEU A 651 53.81 43.49 -86.75
C LEU A 651 54.01 43.34 -88.26
N LEU A 652 55.25 43.24 -88.76
CA LEU A 652 55.55 42.96 -90.16
C LEU A 652 55.06 41.57 -90.61
N LEU A 653 55.06 40.58 -89.72
CA LEU A 653 54.53 39.23 -89.95
C LEU A 653 53.04 39.08 -89.62
N ASP A 654 52.36 40.19 -89.32
CA ASP A 654 50.96 40.24 -88.88
C ASP A 654 50.67 39.39 -87.63
N LEU A 655 51.70 39.19 -86.81
CA LEU A 655 51.65 38.54 -85.52
C LEU A 655 51.37 39.58 -84.44
N LYS A 656 50.51 39.24 -83.48
CA LYS A 656 50.24 40.11 -82.32
C LYS A 656 51.54 40.49 -81.63
N SER A 657 51.69 41.77 -81.34
CA SER A 657 52.76 42.28 -80.48
C SER A 657 52.74 41.52 -79.15
N LEU A 658 53.89 40.99 -78.76
CA LEU A 658 54.13 40.50 -77.42
C LEU A 658 54.04 41.66 -76.44
N GLN A 659 53.34 41.47 -75.34
CA GLN A 659 53.49 42.35 -74.20
C GLN A 659 54.56 41.74 -73.30
N ALA A 660 55.62 42.48 -72.98
CA ALA A 660 56.53 42.02 -71.93
C ALA A 660 55.72 41.95 -70.64
N PRO A 661 55.72 40.80 -69.93
CA PRO A 661 55.42 40.86 -68.52
C PRO A 661 56.51 41.73 -67.88
N GLY A 662 56.10 42.83 -67.24
CA GLY A 662 57.01 43.59 -66.39
C GLY A 662 57.61 42.62 -65.37
N ILE A 663 58.93 42.60 -65.24
CA ILE A 663 59.57 41.83 -64.16
C ILE A 663 59.21 42.55 -62.85
N SER A 664 58.57 41.84 -61.92
CA SER A 664 58.25 42.41 -60.62
C SER A 664 59.53 42.75 -59.84
N GLU A 665 59.44 43.66 -58.89
CA GLU A 665 60.57 43.97 -58.00
C GLU A 665 61.12 42.72 -57.31
N ASP A 666 60.24 41.77 -56.98
CA ASP A 666 60.56 40.48 -56.38
C ASP A 666 61.25 39.54 -57.36
N GLN A 667 60.83 39.50 -58.63
CA GLN A 667 61.50 38.69 -59.64
C GLN A 667 62.90 39.23 -59.95
N ASN A 668 63.06 40.56 -60.02
CA ASN A 668 64.38 41.19 -60.11
C ASN A 668 65.24 40.80 -58.91
N ALA A 669 64.70 40.95 -57.68
CA ALA A 669 65.40 40.58 -56.45
C ALA A 669 65.80 39.09 -56.44
N TYR A 670 64.93 38.21 -56.94
CA TYR A 670 65.18 36.77 -57.03
C TYR A 670 66.27 36.41 -58.04
N SER A 671 66.35 37.08 -59.20
CA SER A 671 67.44 36.90 -60.18
C SER A 671 68.79 37.37 -59.63
N TYR A 672 68.80 38.49 -58.89
CA TYR A 672 70.01 38.97 -58.20
C TYR A 672 70.43 38.01 -57.08
N GLU A 673 69.47 37.52 -56.31
CA GLU A 673 69.68 36.52 -55.25
C GLU A 673 70.18 35.19 -55.84
N HIS A 674 69.62 34.74 -56.96
CA HIS A 674 70.03 33.52 -57.66
C HIS A 674 71.45 33.64 -58.23
N ALA A 675 71.79 34.74 -58.91
CA ALA A 675 73.14 34.99 -59.40
C ALA A 675 74.18 35.04 -58.26
N MET A 676 73.84 35.67 -57.12
CA MET A 676 74.69 35.67 -55.93
C MET A 676 74.82 34.26 -55.31
N ASN A 677 73.71 33.52 -55.17
CA ASN A 677 73.67 32.21 -54.54
C ASN A 677 74.32 31.10 -55.38
N SER A 678 74.13 31.11 -56.70
CA SER A 678 74.72 30.13 -57.61
C SER A 678 76.24 30.22 -57.64
N HIS A 679 76.82 31.41 -57.44
CA HIS A 679 78.27 31.56 -57.39
C HIS A 679 78.87 31.31 -56.00
N ILE A 680 78.16 31.66 -54.92
CA ILE A 680 78.53 31.25 -53.54
C ILE A 680 78.58 29.72 -53.43
N LYS A 681 77.69 29.02 -54.16
CA LYS A 681 77.69 27.54 -54.23
C LYS A 681 78.82 26.95 -55.09
N MET A 682 79.40 27.69 -56.04
CA MET A 682 80.38 27.13 -56.99
C MET A 682 81.85 27.31 -56.58
N ASN A 683 82.22 28.33 -55.77
CA ASN A 683 83.63 28.67 -55.53
C ASN A 683 83.96 28.86 -54.04
N HIS A 684 83.74 27.84 -53.20
CA HIS A 684 84.14 27.86 -51.80
C HIS A 684 85.54 28.51 -51.59
N THR A 685 85.59 29.64 -50.86
CA THR A 685 86.71 30.30 -50.15
C THR A 685 87.21 31.70 -50.62
N SER A 686 87.31 32.57 -49.59
CA SER A 686 88.15 33.76 -49.29
C SER A 686 88.34 34.97 -50.25
N ASP A 687 88.08 36.15 -49.69
CA ASP A 687 88.71 37.50 -49.80
C ASP A 687 89.15 38.12 -51.13
N LYS A 688 88.98 37.44 -52.28
CA LYS A 688 89.13 38.05 -53.63
C LYS A 688 87.82 38.22 -54.38
N ALA A 689 86.69 38.07 -53.69
CA ALA A 689 85.36 38.08 -54.31
C ALA A 689 84.93 39.47 -54.83
N LEU A 690 85.46 40.57 -54.28
CA LEU A 690 84.92 41.90 -54.56
C LEU A 690 85.49 42.60 -55.80
N ASP A 691 86.75 42.39 -56.14
CA ASP A 691 87.34 42.92 -57.38
C ASP A 691 86.97 42.08 -58.61
N LYS A 692 86.48 40.86 -58.40
CA LYS A 692 85.87 40.05 -59.47
C LYS A 692 84.38 40.31 -59.65
N LEU A 693 83.70 40.97 -58.70
CA LEU A 693 82.28 41.31 -58.79
C LEU A 693 81.97 42.35 -59.88
N SER A 694 82.93 43.22 -60.22
CA SER A 694 82.82 44.15 -61.35
C SER A 694 83.11 43.47 -62.70
N SER A 695 83.99 42.48 -62.77
CA SER A 695 84.23 41.69 -63.99
C SER A 695 83.19 40.58 -64.22
N LEU A 696 82.45 40.21 -63.17
CA LEU A 696 81.33 39.25 -63.18
C LEU A 696 80.11 39.72 -63.98
N PHE A 697 79.91 41.03 -64.19
CA PHE A 697 78.86 41.51 -65.09
C PHE A 697 79.18 41.25 -66.58
N LEU A 698 80.40 40.81 -66.92
CA LEU A 698 80.85 40.69 -68.30
C LEU A 698 81.34 39.27 -68.68
N HIS A 699 81.68 38.37 -67.75
CA HIS A 699 82.30 37.06 -68.09
C HIS A 699 81.97 35.89 -67.12
N ASN A 700 80.96 35.06 -67.43
CA ASN A 700 80.89 33.57 -67.36
C ASN A 700 79.42 33.09 -67.29
N ASN A 701 78.89 32.40 -68.30
CA ASN A 701 78.99 30.96 -68.64
C ASN A 701 77.96 30.09 -67.88
N GLY A 702 76.86 29.76 -68.57
CA GLY A 702 76.27 28.41 -68.48
C GLY A 702 74.92 28.20 -67.80
N SER A 703 74.21 29.22 -67.33
CA SER A 703 72.88 29.01 -66.73
C SER A 703 71.92 30.19 -66.97
N GLY A 704 71.26 30.23 -68.14
CA GLY A 704 69.91 30.80 -68.39
C GLY A 704 69.48 32.20 -67.87
N GLU A 705 70.32 32.94 -67.15
CA GLU A 705 69.97 34.15 -66.39
C GLU A 705 70.99 35.27 -66.65
N ASN A 706 71.30 35.52 -67.92
CA ASN A 706 72.16 36.65 -68.29
C ASN A 706 71.40 37.97 -68.10
N LEU A 707 71.79 38.74 -67.08
CA LEU A 707 71.28 40.10 -66.86
C LEU A 707 71.85 41.14 -67.84
N PHE A 708 72.91 40.80 -68.60
CA PHE A 708 73.55 41.69 -69.60
C PHE A 708 74.12 40.89 -70.79
N PRO A 709 74.16 41.46 -72.01
CA PRO A 709 74.89 40.88 -73.13
C PRO A 709 76.41 41.05 -72.98
N ARG A 710 77.20 40.13 -73.53
CA ARG A 710 78.65 40.34 -73.70
C ARG A 710 78.90 41.49 -74.69
N PRO A 711 79.81 42.45 -74.42
CA PRO A 711 80.33 43.32 -75.46
C PRO A 711 81.03 42.45 -76.51
N LEU A 712 80.85 42.76 -77.78
CA LEU A 712 81.57 42.10 -78.88
C LEU A 712 83.06 42.04 -78.54
N VAL A 713 83.61 40.83 -78.54
CA VAL A 713 85.04 40.58 -78.30
C VAL A 713 85.80 41.23 -79.45
N GLY A 714 86.30 42.47 -79.26
CA GLY A 714 87.20 43.14 -80.20
C GLY A 714 86.92 44.60 -80.58
N GLY A 715 85.97 45.33 -79.96
CA GLY A 715 85.70 46.75 -80.26
C GLY A 715 85.99 47.71 -79.10
N PRO A 716 86.45 48.96 -79.34
CA PRO A 716 86.86 49.90 -78.29
C PRO A 716 85.68 50.33 -77.40
N ASN A 717 85.96 50.52 -76.10
CA ASN A 717 85.16 51.22 -75.09
C ASN A 717 84.54 52.51 -75.67
N LYS A 718 83.34 52.41 -76.24
CA LYS A 718 82.54 53.56 -76.68
C LYS A 718 81.24 53.56 -75.90
N ASP A 719 80.73 54.75 -75.61
CA ASP A 719 79.46 54.97 -74.93
C ASP A 719 78.30 54.41 -75.76
N VAL A 720 77.93 53.15 -75.52
CA VAL A 720 76.77 52.49 -76.15
C VAL A 720 75.58 52.53 -75.20
N THR A 721 74.41 52.95 -75.71
CA THR A 721 73.17 52.92 -74.94
C THR A 721 72.57 51.50 -74.92
N PRO A 722 71.77 51.14 -73.90
CA PRO A 722 71.13 49.83 -73.83
C PRO A 722 70.25 49.53 -75.06
N GLU A 723 69.67 50.55 -75.68
CA GLU A 723 68.87 50.42 -76.90
C GLU A 723 69.71 50.13 -78.15
N ALA A 724 70.84 50.82 -78.33
CA ALA A 724 71.73 50.59 -79.46
C ALA A 724 72.36 49.18 -79.41
N LEU A 725 72.57 48.66 -78.19
CA LEU A 725 73.00 47.29 -77.95
C LEU A 725 71.90 46.30 -78.34
N ALA A 726 70.64 46.55 -77.94
CA ALA A 726 69.50 45.70 -78.31
C ALA A 726 69.26 45.64 -79.83
N ASP A 727 69.40 46.78 -80.53
CA ASP A 727 69.27 46.84 -82.00
C ASP A 727 70.37 46.04 -82.71
N SER A 728 71.61 46.16 -82.24
CA SER A 728 72.75 45.43 -82.81
C SER A 728 72.65 43.92 -82.60
N PHE A 729 72.20 43.48 -81.41
CA PHE A 729 71.98 42.06 -81.13
C PHE A 729 70.78 41.48 -81.89
N PHE A 730 69.67 42.23 -81.98
CA PHE A 730 68.52 41.78 -82.77
C PHE A 730 68.89 41.59 -84.24
N LYS A 731 69.70 42.50 -84.79
CA LYS A 731 70.26 42.39 -86.13
C LYS A 731 71.19 41.17 -86.27
N LEU A 732 72.10 40.95 -85.34
CA LEU A 732 73.02 39.80 -85.37
C LEU A 732 72.26 38.46 -85.30
N ILE A 733 71.19 38.38 -84.50
CA ILE A 733 70.29 37.23 -84.45
C ILE A 733 69.53 37.03 -85.77
N LEU A 734 69.24 38.08 -86.53
CA LEU A 734 68.66 37.93 -87.86
C LEU A 734 69.72 37.54 -88.91
N GLU A 735 70.97 37.98 -88.76
CA GLU A 735 72.08 37.73 -89.70
C GLU A 735 72.76 36.36 -89.51
N GLU A 736 72.98 35.90 -88.28
CA GLU A 736 73.61 34.60 -87.95
C GLU A 736 72.74 33.42 -88.41
N TYR A 737 71.43 33.64 -88.57
CA TYR A 737 70.48 32.65 -89.10
C TYR A 737 70.34 32.69 -90.64
N ILE A 738 71.04 33.62 -91.32
CA ILE A 738 71.15 33.68 -92.79
C ILE A 738 72.40 32.96 -93.31
N SER A 739 73.40 32.65 -92.45
CA SER A 739 74.62 31.97 -92.89
C SER A 739 74.40 30.46 -93.07
N ILE A 740 74.40 30.03 -94.34
CA ILE A 740 74.43 28.61 -94.74
C ILE A 740 75.87 28.12 -94.55
N ASP A 741 76.12 27.29 -93.56
CA ASP A 741 77.39 26.55 -93.50
C ASP A 741 77.32 25.39 -94.50
N ASN A 742 78.21 25.43 -95.50
CA ASN A 742 78.08 24.75 -96.78
C ASN A 742 78.47 23.26 -96.78
N ASP A 743 78.83 22.65 -95.64
CA ASP A 743 79.62 21.40 -95.71
C ASP A 743 79.22 20.20 -94.82
N ASP A 744 78.04 20.15 -94.19
CA ASP A 744 77.60 18.87 -93.59
C ASP A 744 76.09 18.61 -93.63
N LYS A 745 75.73 17.48 -94.26
CA LYS A 745 74.37 16.95 -94.30
C LYS A 745 74.01 16.43 -92.89
N TRP A 746 73.06 17.12 -92.23
CA TRP A 746 72.44 16.85 -90.90
C TRP A 746 73.01 17.61 -89.66
N GLY A 747 73.22 18.92 -89.75
CA GLY A 747 73.56 19.78 -88.60
C GLY A 747 72.37 20.57 -88.01
N HIS A 748 71.99 20.25 -86.77
CA HIS A 748 71.34 21.10 -85.76
C HIS A 748 70.19 22.08 -86.14
N LEU A 749 68.98 21.54 -86.36
CA LEU A 749 67.72 22.24 -86.01
C LEU A 749 67.34 21.98 -84.53
N ARG A 750 68.34 21.69 -83.69
CA ARG A 750 68.20 21.43 -82.25
C ARG A 750 68.88 22.60 -81.54
N ASN A 751 68.06 23.41 -80.87
CA ASN A 751 68.38 24.57 -80.00
C ASN A 751 68.04 25.98 -80.52
N VAL A 752 67.29 26.10 -81.61
CA VAL A 752 66.76 27.41 -82.08
C VAL A 752 65.88 28.09 -81.01
N THR A 753 65.13 27.33 -80.21
CA THR A 753 64.32 27.90 -79.11
C THR A 753 65.15 28.26 -77.88
N GLU A 754 66.23 27.53 -77.61
CA GLU A 754 67.05 27.74 -76.42
C GLU A 754 67.92 28.99 -76.58
N ASP A 755 68.58 29.14 -77.74
CA ASP A 755 69.50 30.25 -78.02
C ASP A 755 68.76 31.59 -78.19
N PHE A 756 67.60 31.60 -78.87
CA PHE A 756 66.81 32.83 -79.10
C PHE A 756 66.19 33.38 -77.80
N ASN A 757 65.84 32.51 -76.86
CA ASN A 757 65.41 32.91 -75.52
C ASN A 757 66.61 33.37 -74.65
N TRP A 758 67.84 32.90 -74.92
CA TRP A 758 69.04 33.32 -74.19
C TRP A 758 69.46 34.78 -74.44
N TYR A 759 69.33 35.29 -75.67
CA TYR A 759 69.77 36.66 -76.01
C TYR A 759 68.71 37.76 -75.79
N THR A 760 67.45 37.37 -75.60
CA THR A 760 66.31 38.29 -75.44
C THR A 760 66.01 38.67 -73.99
N GLY A 761 66.86 38.23 -73.05
CA GLY A 761 66.79 38.61 -71.63
C GLY A 761 65.55 38.05 -70.93
N GLY A 762 65.17 36.80 -71.22
CA GLY A 762 64.02 36.15 -70.58
C GLY A 762 62.66 36.68 -71.05
N ILE A 763 62.58 37.26 -72.26
CA ILE A 763 61.30 37.42 -72.97
C ILE A 763 61.00 36.05 -73.58
N TYR A 764 59.99 35.36 -73.06
CA TYR A 764 59.62 34.05 -73.58
C TYR A 764 58.93 34.23 -74.94
N ILE A 765 59.61 33.82 -75.99
CA ILE A 765 59.11 33.91 -77.36
C ILE A 765 58.56 32.54 -77.73
N ASP A 766 57.32 32.54 -78.20
CA ASP A 766 56.61 31.31 -78.53
C ASP A 766 57.26 30.59 -79.72
N ASN A 767 57.24 29.25 -79.69
CA ASN A 767 57.77 28.41 -80.79
C ASN A 767 57.13 28.72 -82.14
N PHE A 768 55.92 29.28 -82.16
CA PHE A 768 55.22 29.60 -83.39
C PHE A 768 55.86 30.80 -84.10
N PHE A 769 56.20 31.89 -83.41
CA PHE A 769 56.97 33.00 -83.98
C PHE A 769 58.32 32.55 -84.50
N ILE A 770 59.04 31.73 -83.73
CA ILE A 770 60.34 31.18 -84.12
C ILE A 770 60.21 30.33 -85.40
N ASN A 771 59.17 29.50 -85.47
CA ASN A 771 58.87 28.73 -86.67
C ASN A 771 58.39 29.59 -87.85
N GLN A 772 57.68 30.71 -87.61
CA GLN A 772 57.25 31.63 -88.68
C GLN A 772 58.41 32.46 -89.24
N VAL A 773 59.35 32.89 -88.40
CA VAL A 773 60.61 33.51 -88.84
C VAL A 773 61.41 32.49 -89.66
N GLY A 774 61.57 31.27 -89.15
CA GLY A 774 62.21 30.18 -89.88
C GLY A 774 61.54 29.87 -91.22
N ASN A 775 60.20 29.78 -91.26
CA ASN A 775 59.44 29.51 -92.48
C ASN A 775 59.43 30.69 -93.47
N ALA A 776 59.45 31.94 -93.00
CA ALA A 776 59.54 33.12 -93.88
C ALA A 776 60.91 33.19 -94.57
N ILE A 777 61.99 32.85 -93.85
CA ILE A 777 63.36 32.79 -94.37
C ILE A 777 63.54 31.56 -95.29
N PHE A 778 63.05 30.39 -94.88
CA PHE A 778 63.14 29.15 -95.68
C PHE A 778 62.23 29.17 -96.90
N GLY A 779 61.06 29.81 -96.81
CA GLY A 779 60.15 30.06 -97.93
C GLY A 779 60.76 31.00 -98.98
N PHE A 780 61.56 31.98 -98.55
CA PHE A 780 62.36 32.81 -99.45
C PHE A 780 63.45 31.98 -100.16
N TYR A 781 64.20 31.15 -99.43
CA TYR A 781 65.27 30.32 -100.04
C TYR A 781 64.76 29.21 -100.96
N THR A 782 63.63 28.58 -100.65
CA THR A 782 63.05 27.50 -101.49
C THR A 782 62.32 28.01 -102.73
N GLN A 783 61.89 29.28 -102.75
CA GLN A 783 61.27 29.93 -103.91
C GLN A 783 62.29 30.51 -104.90
N TYR A 784 63.55 30.73 -104.48
CA TYR A 784 64.66 31.25 -105.31
C TYR A 784 65.81 30.26 -105.56
N ALA A 785 65.67 28.99 -105.12
CA ALA A 785 66.64 27.90 -105.40
C ALA A 785 66.70 27.42 -106.87
N TYR A 786 66.23 28.23 -107.82
CA TYR A 786 66.42 28.03 -109.26
C TYR A 786 66.81 29.34 -109.98
N SER A 787 67.71 30.15 -109.43
CA SER A 787 68.69 30.88 -110.25
C SER A 787 69.79 31.48 -109.37
N PHE A 788 70.99 30.92 -109.48
CA PHE A 788 72.20 31.31 -108.76
C PHE A 788 72.69 32.76 -109.05
N ALA A 789 72.01 33.52 -109.92
CA ALA A 789 72.39 34.87 -110.35
C ALA A 789 71.59 36.00 -109.66
N ALA A 790 70.44 35.72 -109.05
CA ALA A 790 69.63 36.75 -108.38
C ALA A 790 70.05 37.01 -106.92
N VAL A 791 70.85 36.11 -106.35
CA VAL A 791 71.29 36.17 -104.94
C VAL A 791 72.55 37.04 -104.78
N ASP A 792 73.42 37.13 -105.80
CA ASP A 792 74.66 37.93 -105.75
C ASP A 792 74.43 39.44 -105.97
N ASP A 793 73.34 39.81 -106.66
CA ASP A 793 72.86 41.21 -106.81
C ASP A 793 72.02 41.69 -105.60
N LEU A 794 71.65 40.78 -104.69
CA LEU A 794 70.97 41.11 -103.43
C LEU A 794 71.95 41.13 -102.23
N TYR A 795 73.16 40.58 -102.41
CA TYR A 795 74.23 40.53 -101.40
C TYR A 795 75.26 41.68 -101.55
N ARG A 796 75.30 42.36 -102.70
CA ARG A 796 76.01 43.64 -102.91
C ARG A 796 75.09 44.82 -102.63
#